data_AF-A0A7S3X1Y7-F1
#
_entry.id   AF-A0A7S3X1Y7-F1
#
_cell.length_a   1.000
_cell.length_b   1.000
_cell.length_c   1.000
_cell.angle_alpha   90.00
_cell.angle_beta   90.00
_cell.angle_gamma   90.00
#
_symmetry.space_group_name_H-M   'P 1'
#
loop_
_entity.id
_entity.type
_entity.pdbx_description
1 polymer ?
#
loop_
_entity_poly.entity_id
_entity_poly.type
_entity_poly.pdbx_seq_one_letter_code
_entity_poly.pdbx_strand_id
1 'polypeptide(L)'
;PGRRLPACEPHGSTCVCETSVESSAVFVGTDAPPIDAARELLRIGAPHVAMFDAGTYSSLASGPGGVEAFVRAGSGQLDENAIVAFPVNGTTRHYFNKASTVRIGSSDSTLTPHSFRNPPHFVSFLFKGATRHAAANEIEEVLSHLFLHKNVAPFQCRRLIQRFVTSNPSPTYIRHCAEAFVSGEHDGVTYSGEYGDLGAAVAAVLLDDEARSEILDADPTFGKLKEPLMKVLWLLRALEFTPADGRELELDEMQDCIGQQAHQAPSVFNFYKPDSSPPGVARDAAVFAPEGELGTSPLLICLLNGLSSLVMRAGLTSCEQGFGSTNQRRCGSEDSGQDFGRGVDATMGFTPASNDAEAVVDELDLLLTGGRLSPHVRQVILRKYLHRKDGWGEEDAVLHAMQLFTLSLEFHSTNFNALGEPRVKSAYTTVGGVRGDYKAVVVLFMNGGLDSYSLLVPHSGCEPHPTHADLHAEYMEVRGVVAFQKTDLLQIDVPDGGPNKTHPCSRMGLNPVSDTVKDLYEDGSLALLANIGSLIDPVADKQEYRSGSLRLPPGLFSHSDQQEAAQNVYAQSMAMSGVLGRIMGVLTDYDTPFEVESYSLSGNGFILEGGPVPPTTVDNSGTNRFGWYSSVSSDIDELLGNSSRSIFGETMARQLQAAFESSENLGQRLSESTTETEFGTSGIERQFEQVAKVINAARKGAWTGKPERQAFFVQQGGFDAHGGPAGTQNGLADIDNALSSFTTEMILTGAWDDVVVVSASDFARTLTDNGAGTDHGWGGNMFIAGGLVRGGQMFGKFPNRYAECDDGCPLNIDARGRLIPTTPWEGVWKGLAEWFGIVPERLDEILPNAKLFDAEGRRAQEITQHHPVKALLGMDDLFKPSPPSPPADPPAPPRPPPGPRPQACLPLVESRYCWGITHTAPLLQSVEGAGEVTFDAADCRAACTVHSERHSQQGCCRFTPHVEGLTERSCIFSLGDKRTSGGDWRPWEDRLGLYEGFSAECCPRRNRDGECNDNEVKPLPPRPSPPPLPSPSPPPPPPPTPRPPPPVPSPPPLPPSPTPPRAPAVLLSSGPFQLSRGNELASGLSLTTSFSLSFTITPNTTRGEWSNIVHVTNGDNCCSYGSRVPAVWFFGGTRTLYVVDGQPGRGNDEVCGWYERPTLDMGVTHRIEILNTPDSTTLLVDGVARCHEVRAHREVLHNVKVYFSDPWHSTADAAVGDVFLSGSLTDWPEAPPPSPLWPAGHEPPPSPPPPSPPPPSPP
;
A
#
# COMPACT_ATOMS: atom_id res chain seq x y z
N PRO A 1 26.85 -8.17 44.62
CA PRO A 1 27.09 -7.89 46.06
C PRO A 1 28.59 -7.79 46.41
N GLY A 2 29.09 -6.62 46.85
CA GLY A 2 30.48 -6.54 47.33
C GLY A 2 31.18 -5.18 47.44
N ARG A 3 30.61 -4.08 46.94
CA ARG A 3 31.14 -2.73 47.23
C ARG A 3 30.03 -1.88 47.83
N ARG A 4 30.01 -1.78 49.17
CA ARG A 4 29.22 -0.76 49.85
C ARG A 4 29.78 0.60 49.45
N LEU A 5 28.96 1.46 48.82
CA LEU A 5 29.21 2.89 48.81
C LEU A 5 29.02 3.37 50.25
N PRO A 6 30.07 3.80 50.97
CA PRO A 6 29.97 4.01 52.42
C PRO A 6 29.09 5.19 52.84
N ALA A 7 28.50 5.90 51.88
CA ALA A 7 27.72 7.12 52.09
C ALA A 7 26.33 7.12 51.42
N CYS A 8 25.83 5.95 51.04
CA CYS A 8 24.45 5.78 50.62
C CYS A 8 23.75 4.81 51.57
N GLU A 9 22.64 5.24 52.15
CA GLU A 9 21.82 4.40 53.00
C GLU A 9 20.92 3.52 52.13
N PRO A 10 20.96 2.19 52.30
CA PRO A 10 20.04 1.31 51.61
C PRO A 10 18.61 1.55 52.11
N HIS A 11 17.67 1.77 51.19
CA HIS A 11 16.26 1.99 51.44
C HIS A 11 15.45 1.13 50.46
N GLY A 12 15.03 -0.06 50.91
CA GLY A 12 14.45 -1.07 50.01
C GLY A 12 15.46 -1.56 48.97
N SER A 13 15.05 -1.67 47.70
CA SER A 13 15.96 -1.97 46.58
C SER A 13 16.82 -0.79 46.12
N THR A 14 16.62 0.38 46.71
CA THR A 14 17.30 1.62 46.32
C THR A 14 18.38 2.00 47.34
N CYS A 15 19.32 2.84 46.92
CA CYS A 15 20.27 3.50 47.81
C CYS A 15 19.92 4.98 47.84
N VAL A 16 19.58 5.50 49.01
CA VAL A 16 19.44 6.93 49.25
C VAL A 16 20.82 7.46 49.60
N CYS A 17 21.45 8.11 48.63
CA CYS A 17 22.73 8.76 48.84
C CYS A 17 22.53 10.18 49.36
N GLU A 18 23.31 10.60 50.35
CA GLU A 18 23.44 12.04 50.60
C GLU A 18 24.02 12.69 49.35
N THR A 19 23.34 13.68 48.80
CA THR A 19 23.85 14.48 47.70
C THR A 19 24.06 15.91 48.13
N SER A 20 25.25 16.46 47.87
CA SER A 20 25.50 17.89 48.00
C SER A 20 25.66 18.50 46.62
N VAL A 21 25.09 19.69 46.41
CA VAL A 21 25.30 20.47 45.18
C VAL A 21 26.30 21.55 45.51
N GLU A 22 27.49 21.47 44.94
CA GLU A 22 28.49 22.51 45.03
C GLU A 22 28.44 23.36 43.77
N SER A 23 28.17 24.64 43.97
CA SER A 23 28.13 25.63 42.92
C SER A 23 29.24 26.65 43.12
N SER A 24 29.89 27.04 42.04
CA SER A 24 30.89 28.10 42.06
C SER A 24 30.82 28.93 40.79
N ALA A 25 31.22 30.21 40.91
CA ALA A 25 31.43 31.06 39.75
C ALA A 25 32.55 30.49 38.88
N VAL A 26 32.38 30.45 37.56
CA VAL A 26 33.43 29.99 36.62
C VAL A 26 34.47 31.07 36.40
N PHE A 27 34.02 32.31 36.25
CA PHE A 27 34.82 33.52 36.13
C PHE A 27 34.55 34.44 37.31
N VAL A 28 35.56 35.19 37.74
CA VAL A 28 35.47 36.18 38.80
C VAL A 28 36.15 37.47 38.36
N GLY A 29 35.72 38.62 38.89
CA GLY A 29 36.27 39.94 38.55
C GLY A 29 35.30 40.80 37.76
N THR A 30 35.78 41.88 37.16
CA THR A 30 34.92 42.90 36.51
C THR A 30 34.92 42.84 34.99
N ASP A 31 35.80 42.03 34.39
CA ASP A 31 35.99 41.98 32.94
C ASP A 31 35.19 40.85 32.30
N ALA A 32 34.79 41.01 31.04
CA ALA A 32 34.17 39.94 30.28
C ALA A 32 35.18 38.80 30.02
N PRO A 33 34.77 37.53 30.16
CA PRO A 33 35.69 36.41 29.97
C PRO A 33 36.11 36.27 28.49
N PRO A 34 37.31 35.73 28.20
CA PRO A 34 37.70 35.39 26.83
C PRO A 34 36.71 34.42 26.19
N ILE A 35 36.35 34.63 24.92
CA ILE A 35 35.33 33.83 24.23
C ILE A 35 35.67 32.33 24.21
N ASP A 36 36.93 31.95 24.01
CA ASP A 36 37.34 30.55 23.98
C ASP A 36 37.19 29.89 25.36
N ALA A 37 37.53 30.62 26.43
CA ALA A 37 37.33 30.14 27.80
C ALA A 37 35.84 30.04 28.15
N ALA A 38 35.02 31.02 27.71
CA ALA A 38 33.57 30.97 27.88
C ALA A 38 32.98 29.75 27.15
N ARG A 39 33.40 29.50 25.90
CA ARG A 39 33.03 28.33 25.10
C ARG A 39 33.51 27.01 25.68
N GLU A 40 34.62 26.98 26.41
CA GLU A 40 35.17 25.75 27.00
C GLU A 40 34.56 25.43 28.37
N LEU A 41 34.28 26.46 29.18
CA LEU A 41 34.01 26.28 30.61
C LEU A 41 32.53 26.49 30.96
N LEU A 42 31.81 27.35 30.24
CA LEU A 42 30.39 27.58 30.46
C LEU A 42 29.55 26.49 29.77
N ARG A 43 28.71 25.84 30.58
CA ARG A 43 27.90 24.67 30.19
C ARG A 43 26.46 24.77 30.66
N ILE A 44 26.12 25.82 31.41
CA ILE A 44 24.82 26.01 32.06
C ILE A 44 24.12 27.17 31.36
N GLY A 45 23.10 26.88 30.54
CA GLY A 45 22.32 27.90 29.84
C GLY A 45 21.64 28.87 30.81
N ALA A 46 21.49 30.12 30.42
CA ALA A 46 20.78 31.15 31.18
C ALA A 46 19.67 31.79 30.34
N PRO A 47 18.57 32.24 30.97
CA PRO A 47 17.58 33.06 30.27
C PRO A 47 18.23 34.33 29.70
N HIS A 48 17.77 34.76 28.52
CA HIS A 48 18.05 36.08 28.00
C HIS A 48 17.76 37.17 29.06
N VAL A 49 18.65 38.14 29.21
CA VAL A 49 18.58 39.16 30.27
C VAL A 49 17.30 40.00 30.23
N ALA A 50 16.73 40.20 29.04
CA ALA A 50 15.45 40.90 28.85
C ALA A 50 14.23 40.16 29.41
N MET A 51 14.36 38.87 29.78
CA MET A 51 13.28 38.12 30.43
C MET A 51 13.13 38.44 31.91
N PHE A 52 14.09 39.16 32.50
CA PHE A 52 14.00 39.63 33.88
C PHE A 52 13.41 41.05 33.94
N ASP A 53 12.78 41.40 35.06
CA ASP A 53 12.27 42.75 35.28
C ASP A 53 13.38 43.80 35.08
N ALA A 54 13.03 44.94 34.49
CA ALA A 54 13.97 46.01 34.20
C ALA A 54 14.77 46.41 35.45
N GLY A 55 16.10 46.41 35.31
CA GLY A 55 17.03 46.72 36.41
C GLY A 55 17.44 45.50 37.25
N THR A 56 16.96 44.29 36.96
CA THR A 56 17.43 43.06 37.64
C THR A 56 18.86 42.70 37.26
N TYR A 57 19.17 42.77 35.96
CA TYR A 57 20.52 42.60 35.44
C TYR A 57 21.00 43.88 34.76
N SER A 58 22.28 44.18 34.91
CA SER A 58 22.98 45.26 34.23
C SER A 58 24.21 44.71 33.53
N SER A 59 24.51 45.22 32.32
CA SER A 59 25.76 44.91 31.64
C SER A 59 26.94 45.36 32.51
N LEU A 60 27.87 44.44 32.76
CA LEU A 60 29.10 44.65 33.53
C LEU A 60 30.26 45.00 32.59
N ALA A 61 30.45 44.20 31.54
CA ALA A 61 31.55 44.36 30.61
C ALA A 61 31.23 43.71 29.26
N SER A 62 31.83 44.25 28.20
CA SER A 62 31.86 43.66 26.86
C SER A 62 33.30 43.32 26.48
N GLY A 63 33.52 42.13 25.94
CA GLY A 63 34.83 41.60 25.54
C GLY A 63 34.96 41.43 24.03
N PRO A 64 36.19 41.19 23.52
CA PRO A 64 36.43 40.87 22.12
C PRO A 64 35.63 39.65 21.67
N GLY A 65 35.19 39.64 20.40
CA GLY A 65 34.45 38.51 19.84
C GLY A 65 32.96 38.45 20.21
N GLY A 66 32.37 39.54 20.71
CA GLY A 66 30.93 39.63 21.00
C GLY A 66 30.51 38.99 22.33
N VAL A 67 31.44 38.89 23.30
CA VAL A 67 31.12 38.44 24.65
C VAL A 67 30.56 39.61 25.45
N GLU A 68 29.39 39.45 26.07
CA GLU A 68 28.83 40.41 27.03
C GLU A 68 28.59 39.70 28.35
N ALA A 69 28.98 40.32 29.45
CA ALA A 69 28.74 39.80 30.77
C ALA A 69 27.80 40.72 31.55
N PHE A 70 26.75 40.14 32.11
CA PHE A 70 25.69 40.81 32.85
C PHE A 70 25.70 40.32 34.28
N VAL A 71 25.58 41.25 35.23
CA VAL A 71 25.52 40.93 36.66
C VAL A 71 24.20 41.39 37.24
N ARG A 72 23.77 40.72 38.31
CA ARG A 72 22.60 41.17 39.06
C ARG A 72 22.89 42.53 39.69
N ALA A 73 21.89 43.42 39.71
CA ALA A 73 22.04 44.74 40.28
C ALA A 73 22.64 44.69 41.70
N GLY A 74 23.72 45.44 41.90
CA GLY A 74 24.44 45.53 43.18
C GLY A 74 25.61 44.54 43.37
N SER A 75 25.82 43.56 42.49
CA SER A 75 26.96 42.63 42.61
C SER A 75 28.30 43.28 42.22
N GLY A 76 28.33 44.03 41.12
CA GLY A 76 29.51 44.78 40.66
C GLY A 76 30.67 43.95 40.12
N GLN A 77 30.56 42.62 40.12
CA GLN A 77 31.56 41.67 39.61
C GLN A 77 30.89 40.37 39.15
N LEU A 78 31.58 39.58 38.33
CA LEU A 78 31.14 38.25 37.92
C LEU A 78 31.08 37.33 39.14
N ASP A 79 29.86 36.92 39.46
CA ASP A 79 29.54 35.91 40.45
C ASP A 79 28.80 34.73 39.78
N GLU A 80 28.40 33.72 40.56
CA GLU A 80 27.73 32.53 40.04
C GLU A 80 26.35 32.79 39.39
N ASN A 81 25.78 33.98 39.63
CA ASN A 81 24.50 34.39 39.06
C ASN A 81 24.67 35.32 37.86
N ALA A 82 25.90 35.72 37.53
CA ALA A 82 26.19 36.48 36.33
C ALA A 82 25.81 35.68 35.08
N ILE A 83 25.36 36.39 34.04
CA ILE A 83 25.02 35.83 32.75
C ILE A 83 26.08 36.29 31.76
N VAL A 84 26.74 35.35 31.08
CA VAL A 84 27.69 35.63 30.01
C VAL A 84 27.04 35.25 28.69
N ALA A 85 26.84 36.24 27.82
CA ALA A 85 26.34 36.08 26.47
C ALA A 85 27.52 36.06 25.49
N PHE A 86 27.57 35.12 24.55
CA PHE A 86 28.60 35.10 23.50
C PHE A 86 28.14 34.30 22.28
N PRO A 87 28.70 34.55 21.08
CA PRO A 87 28.32 33.83 19.88
C PRO A 87 28.79 32.38 19.90
N VAL A 88 27.86 31.45 19.68
CA VAL A 88 28.06 30.02 19.46
C VAL A 88 27.46 29.69 18.09
N ASN A 89 28.31 29.30 17.13
CA ASN A 89 27.89 29.00 15.75
C ASN A 89 27.05 30.12 15.09
N GLY A 90 27.47 31.39 15.25
CA GLY A 90 26.79 32.55 14.67
C GLY A 90 25.67 33.15 15.53
N THR A 91 25.12 32.42 16.51
CA THR A 91 24.04 32.91 17.38
C THR A 91 24.54 33.26 18.79
N THR A 92 24.15 34.42 19.32
CA THR A 92 24.48 34.80 20.71
C THR A 92 23.69 33.96 21.72
N ARG A 93 24.41 33.19 22.55
CA ARG A 93 23.85 32.33 23.59
C ARG A 93 24.20 32.88 24.98
N HIS A 94 23.28 32.72 25.92
CA HIS A 94 23.41 33.20 27.29
C HIS A 94 23.68 32.02 28.21
N TYR A 95 24.72 32.11 29.03
CA TYR A 95 25.09 31.09 30.00
C TYR A 95 25.22 31.69 31.39
N PHE A 96 24.80 30.95 32.42
CA PHE A 96 25.17 31.31 33.77
C PHE A 96 26.67 31.11 33.93
N ASN A 97 27.32 32.05 34.62
CA ASN A 97 28.71 31.99 35.01
C ASN A 97 28.92 30.97 36.15
N LYS A 98 28.48 29.72 35.94
CA LYS A 98 28.29 28.75 37.01
C LYS A 98 28.79 27.37 36.61
N ALA A 99 29.56 26.76 37.51
CA ALA A 99 29.81 25.33 37.54
C ALA A 99 28.98 24.74 38.68
N SER A 100 28.10 23.79 38.37
CA SER A 100 27.27 23.09 39.35
C SER A 100 27.62 21.62 39.33
N THR A 101 28.18 21.13 40.43
CA THR A 101 28.59 19.74 40.59
C THR A 101 27.76 19.10 41.70
N VAL A 102 27.02 18.05 41.37
CA VAL A 102 26.40 17.19 42.37
C VAL A 102 27.46 16.21 42.84
N ARG A 103 27.73 16.18 44.14
CA ARG A 103 28.49 15.13 44.81
C ARG A 103 27.54 14.15 45.46
N ILE A 104 27.86 12.87 45.34
CA ILE A 104 27.11 11.75 45.89
C ILE A 104 27.99 11.13 46.97
N GLY A 105 27.57 11.26 48.23
CA GLY A 105 28.24 10.77 49.43
C GLY A 105 28.68 11.87 50.42
N SER A 106 29.02 11.46 51.64
CA SER A 106 29.40 12.30 52.78
C SER A 106 30.75 12.99 52.54
N SER A 107 30.97 14.13 53.20
CA SER A 107 32.19 14.95 53.16
C SER A 107 33.44 14.31 53.79
N ASP A 108 33.38 13.02 54.16
CA ASP A 108 34.52 12.28 54.70
C ASP A 108 35.57 12.02 53.60
N SER A 109 36.69 12.75 53.71
CA SER A 109 37.83 12.80 52.78
C SER A 109 38.57 11.49 52.49
N THR A 110 38.13 10.36 53.05
CA THR A 110 38.79 9.05 52.94
C THR A 110 38.28 8.17 51.80
N LEU A 111 37.21 8.60 51.09
CA LEU A 111 36.64 7.90 49.94
C LEU A 111 36.46 8.88 48.78
N THR A 112 36.78 8.48 47.54
CA THR A 112 36.51 9.30 46.35
C THR A 112 35.00 9.50 46.19
N PRO A 113 34.44 10.72 46.36
CA PRO A 113 33.03 10.97 46.15
C PRO A 113 32.72 10.84 44.65
N HIS A 114 31.59 10.19 44.31
CA HIS A 114 31.09 10.23 42.93
C HIS A 114 30.52 11.62 42.68
N SER A 115 30.82 12.21 41.53
CA SER A 115 30.27 13.52 41.18
C SER A 115 29.91 13.60 39.72
N PHE A 116 28.82 14.30 39.44
CA PHE A 116 28.40 14.63 38.08
C PHE A 116 28.01 16.10 38.00
N ARG A 117 28.03 16.68 36.80
CA ARG A 117 27.57 18.06 36.60
C ARG A 117 26.04 18.07 36.62
N ASN A 118 25.44 18.93 37.44
CA ASN A 118 23.99 19.11 37.41
C ASN A 118 23.63 19.95 36.18
N PRO A 119 22.84 19.44 35.21
CA PRO A 119 22.26 20.32 34.21
C PRO A 119 21.32 21.31 34.92
N PRO A 120 21.34 22.60 34.56
CA PRO A 120 20.28 23.50 34.97
C PRO A 120 18.97 22.96 34.41
N HIS A 121 17.96 22.84 35.27
CA HIS A 121 16.58 22.69 34.85
C HIS A 121 15.90 24.03 35.11
N PHE A 122 15.17 24.53 34.14
CA PHE A 122 14.31 25.71 34.28
C PHE A 122 13.04 25.36 35.04
N VAL A 123 12.64 24.08 35.03
CA VAL A 123 11.48 23.54 35.76
C VAL A 123 11.90 22.87 37.06
N SER A 124 11.63 23.49 38.20
CA SER A 124 11.90 22.90 39.52
C SER A 124 11.06 21.63 39.75
N PHE A 125 11.72 20.48 39.89
CA PHE A 125 11.08 19.19 40.24
C PHE A 125 10.38 19.17 41.61
N LEU A 126 10.68 20.14 42.48
CA LEU A 126 10.14 20.22 43.85
C LEU A 126 8.93 21.17 44.00
N PHE A 127 8.54 21.90 42.96
CA PHE A 127 7.45 22.89 43.06
C PHE A 127 6.31 22.58 42.08
N LYS A 128 5.06 22.52 42.58
CA LYS A 128 3.81 22.45 41.78
C LYS A 128 3.47 23.78 41.08
N GLY A 129 4.46 24.41 40.46
CA GLY A 129 4.34 25.74 39.89
C GLY A 129 5.40 26.00 38.85
N ALA A 130 5.60 25.07 37.90
CA ALA A 130 6.31 25.39 36.68
C ALA A 130 5.55 26.53 35.99
N THR A 131 6.17 27.71 35.89
CA THR A 131 5.57 28.79 35.10
C THR A 131 5.60 28.37 33.63
N ARG A 132 4.62 28.79 32.83
CA ARG A 132 4.63 28.56 31.37
C ARG A 132 5.95 28.99 30.74
N HIS A 133 6.57 30.05 31.27
CA HIS A 133 7.89 30.54 30.86
C HIS A 133 9.03 29.56 31.18
N ALA A 134 9.04 28.95 32.36
CA ALA A 134 10.04 27.93 32.70
C ALA A 134 9.96 26.71 31.78
N ALA A 135 8.74 26.23 31.49
CA ALA A 135 8.54 25.12 30.55
C ALA A 135 8.93 25.49 29.11
N ALA A 136 8.58 26.71 28.65
CA ALA A 136 8.98 27.20 27.33
C ALA A 136 10.51 27.29 27.21
N ASN A 137 11.20 27.83 28.21
CA ASN A 137 12.66 27.92 28.20
C ASN A 137 13.35 26.56 28.20
N GLU A 138 12.81 25.59 28.95
CA GLU A 138 13.30 24.20 28.92
C GLU A 138 13.19 23.61 27.51
N ILE A 139 12.04 23.78 26.85
CA ILE A 139 11.82 23.29 25.49
C ILE A 139 12.75 23.99 24.50
N GLU A 140 12.87 25.32 24.56
CA GLU A 140 13.72 26.10 23.66
C GLU A 140 15.20 25.73 23.80
N GLU A 141 15.70 25.50 25.02
CA GLU A 141 17.08 25.04 25.24
C GLU A 141 17.29 23.61 24.76
N VAL A 142 16.33 22.70 24.94
CA VAL A 142 16.39 21.35 24.37
C VAL A 142 16.41 21.40 22.84
N LEU A 143 15.50 22.15 22.21
CA LEU A 143 15.46 22.33 20.76
C LEU A 143 16.76 22.94 20.23
N SER A 144 17.30 23.92 20.94
CA SER A 144 18.57 24.55 20.63
C SER A 144 19.75 23.59 20.71
N HIS A 145 19.79 22.76 21.76
CA HIS A 145 20.81 21.74 21.93
C HIS A 145 20.75 20.69 20.82
N LEU A 146 19.54 20.25 20.48
CA LEU A 146 19.32 19.34 19.36
C LEU A 146 19.78 19.97 18.05
N PHE A 147 19.30 21.18 17.71
CA PHE A 147 19.63 21.86 16.45
C PHE A 147 21.14 22.10 16.26
N LEU A 148 21.84 22.51 17.32
CA LEU A 148 23.27 22.78 17.31
C LEU A 148 24.13 21.52 17.52
N HIS A 149 23.51 20.36 17.71
CA HIS A 149 24.25 19.12 17.88
C HIS A 149 25.05 18.81 16.61
N LYS A 150 26.30 18.36 16.77
CA LYS A 150 27.23 18.11 15.66
C LYS A 150 26.71 17.12 14.61
N ASN A 151 25.75 16.27 14.99
CA ASN A 151 25.14 15.31 14.07
C ASN A 151 24.00 15.91 13.23
N VAL A 152 23.45 17.09 13.56
CA VAL A 152 22.32 17.65 12.81
C VAL A 152 22.71 18.01 11.38
N ALA A 153 23.79 18.75 11.19
CA ALA A 153 24.26 19.13 9.85
C ALA A 153 24.46 17.91 8.92
N PRO A 154 25.29 16.88 9.26
CA PRO A 154 25.46 15.72 8.40
C PRO A 154 24.18 14.88 8.26
N PHE A 155 23.33 14.79 9.29
CA PHE A 155 22.06 14.08 9.20
C PHE A 155 21.11 14.74 8.21
N GLN A 156 20.89 16.06 8.33
CA GLN A 156 20.01 16.80 7.44
C GLN A 156 20.55 16.83 6.01
N CYS A 157 21.85 17.02 5.84
CA CYS A 157 22.49 16.98 4.53
C CYS A 157 22.34 15.62 3.85
N ARG A 158 22.54 14.51 4.56
CA ARG A 158 22.27 13.18 4.00
C ARG A 158 20.83 13.06 3.49
N ARG A 159 19.84 13.54 4.27
CA ARG A 159 18.43 13.50 3.86
C ARG A 159 18.14 14.39 2.66
N LEU A 160 18.67 15.61 2.63
CA LEU A 160 18.50 16.52 1.50
C LEU A 160 19.10 15.94 0.22
N ILE A 161 20.33 15.41 0.28
CA ILE A 161 20.96 14.78 -0.90
C ILE A 161 20.15 13.58 -1.39
N GLN A 162 19.65 12.72 -0.48
CA GLN A 162 18.76 11.61 -0.82
C GLN A 162 17.48 12.06 -1.55
N ARG A 163 16.95 13.24 -1.20
CA ARG A 163 15.73 13.78 -1.82
C ARG A 163 16.00 14.43 -3.18
N PHE A 164 17.13 15.09 -3.34
CA PHE A 164 17.42 15.89 -4.54
C PHE A 164 18.24 15.17 -5.60
N VAL A 165 19.22 14.33 -5.23
CA VAL A 165 20.27 13.88 -6.15
C VAL A 165 20.44 12.36 -6.18
N THR A 166 20.88 11.76 -5.07
CA THR A 166 21.21 10.31 -5.03
C THR A 166 20.86 9.67 -3.70
N SER A 167 20.36 8.42 -3.74
CA SER A 167 20.03 7.64 -2.55
C SER A 167 21.28 7.25 -1.72
N ASN A 168 22.47 7.25 -2.34
CA ASN A 168 23.72 6.77 -1.76
C ASN A 168 24.85 7.81 -1.86
N PRO A 169 24.74 8.96 -1.18
CA PRO A 169 25.75 10.01 -1.27
C PRO A 169 27.07 9.59 -0.63
N SER A 170 28.20 10.06 -1.18
CA SER A 170 29.49 9.79 -0.59
C SER A 170 29.68 10.55 0.74
N PRO A 171 30.58 10.09 1.62
CA PRO A 171 30.95 10.84 2.82
C PRO A 171 31.49 12.25 2.54
N THR A 172 32.13 12.45 1.37
CA THR A 172 32.67 13.75 0.95
C THR A 172 31.56 14.72 0.60
N TYR A 173 30.56 14.26 -0.15
CA TYR A 173 29.41 15.06 -0.54
C TYR A 173 28.57 15.47 0.68
N ILE A 174 28.34 14.54 1.62
CA ILE A 174 27.70 14.87 2.90
C ILE A 174 28.50 15.94 3.65
N ARG A 175 29.84 15.86 3.63
CA ARG A 175 30.71 16.85 4.29
C ARG A 175 30.57 18.23 3.67
N HIS A 176 30.61 18.36 2.34
CA HIS A 176 30.49 19.67 1.68
C HIS A 176 29.16 20.35 1.99
N CYS A 177 28.05 19.61 1.93
CA CYS A 177 26.75 20.12 2.35
C CYS A 177 26.75 20.52 3.84
N ALA A 178 27.34 19.69 4.72
CA ALA A 178 27.36 19.98 6.15
C ALA A 178 28.21 21.23 6.46
N GLU A 179 29.33 21.43 5.76
CA GLU A 179 30.14 22.63 5.86
C GLU A 179 29.38 23.88 5.40
N ALA A 180 28.61 23.78 4.31
CA ALA A 180 27.74 24.85 3.84
C ALA A 180 26.59 25.15 4.81
N PHE A 181 25.94 24.12 5.36
CA PHE A 181 24.90 24.26 6.38
C PHE A 181 25.43 24.93 7.65
N VAL A 182 26.66 24.62 8.05
CA VAL A 182 27.30 25.18 9.26
C VAL A 182 27.78 26.61 9.05
N SER A 183 28.35 26.91 7.89
CA SER A 183 28.96 28.21 7.61
C SER A 183 27.98 29.24 7.05
N GLY A 184 26.89 28.81 6.42
CA GLY A 184 26.03 29.69 5.63
C GLY A 184 26.67 30.16 4.33
N GLU A 185 27.73 29.49 3.87
CA GLU A 185 28.48 29.84 2.66
C GLU A 185 28.69 28.62 1.76
N HIS A 186 28.66 28.84 0.44
CA HIS A 186 29.04 27.82 -0.54
C HIS A 186 29.68 28.50 -1.76
N ASP A 187 30.84 27.98 -2.22
CA ASP A 187 31.60 28.49 -3.37
C ASP A 187 31.83 30.01 -3.37
N GLY A 188 32.09 30.58 -2.19
CA GLY A 188 32.34 32.02 -2.01
C GLY A 188 31.09 32.90 -2.06
N VAL A 189 29.90 32.31 -2.12
CA VAL A 189 28.62 33.00 -1.94
C VAL A 189 28.18 32.84 -0.48
N THR A 190 28.12 33.96 0.24
CA THR A 190 27.52 34.03 1.58
C THR A 190 26.01 34.19 1.44
N TYR A 191 25.26 33.26 2.03
CA TYR A 191 23.81 33.32 2.12
C TYR A 191 23.44 34.14 3.38
N SER A 192 23.00 33.52 4.46
CA SER A 192 22.88 34.19 5.76
C SER A 192 24.22 34.32 6.49
N GLY A 193 25.18 33.43 6.22
CA GLY A 193 26.42 33.32 7.00
C GLY A 193 26.21 32.76 8.42
N GLU A 194 25.03 32.18 8.70
CA GLU A 194 24.65 31.62 9.99
C GLU A 194 24.55 30.08 9.93
N TYR A 195 24.68 29.43 11.09
CA TYR A 195 24.47 27.99 11.20
C TYR A 195 23.02 27.61 10.90
N GLY A 196 22.84 26.55 10.12
CA GLY A 196 21.54 26.05 9.71
C GLY A 196 20.97 26.66 8.45
N ASP A 197 21.83 27.27 7.63
CA ASP A 197 21.42 27.89 6.37
C ASP A 197 21.03 26.83 5.32
N LEU A 198 19.74 26.73 5.05
CA LEU A 198 19.22 25.83 4.02
C LEU A 198 19.53 26.29 2.60
N GLY A 199 19.69 27.59 2.36
CA GLY A 199 20.06 28.13 1.05
C GLY A 199 21.48 27.69 0.64
N ALA A 200 22.44 27.85 1.56
CA ALA A 200 23.81 27.39 1.38
C ALA A 200 23.87 25.86 1.26
N ALA A 201 23.13 25.14 2.12
CA ALA A 201 23.08 23.68 2.08
C ALA A 201 22.50 23.16 0.76
N VAL A 202 21.36 23.69 0.30
CA VAL A 202 20.74 23.27 -0.98
C VAL A 202 21.63 23.63 -2.17
N ALA A 203 22.31 24.77 -2.14
CA ALA A 203 23.29 25.11 -3.17
C ALA A 203 24.42 24.07 -3.20
N ALA A 204 24.99 23.73 -2.04
CA ALA A 204 26.00 22.68 -1.93
C ALA A 204 25.46 21.31 -2.37
N VAL A 205 24.19 20.99 -2.16
CA VAL A 205 23.59 19.77 -2.69
C VAL A 205 23.55 19.82 -4.23
N LEU A 206 22.96 20.85 -4.83
CA LEU A 206 22.72 20.84 -6.28
C LEU A 206 23.95 21.17 -7.14
N LEU A 207 24.96 21.82 -6.56
CA LEU A 207 26.14 22.30 -7.28
C LEU A 207 27.40 21.48 -7.03
N ASP A 208 27.37 20.48 -6.13
CA ASP A 208 28.51 19.61 -5.89
C ASP A 208 28.97 18.88 -7.16
N ASP A 209 30.28 18.62 -7.25
CA ASP A 209 30.89 17.88 -8.35
C ASP A 209 30.24 16.49 -8.51
N GLU A 210 29.88 15.81 -7.42
CA GLU A 210 29.21 14.51 -7.50
C GLU A 210 27.83 14.61 -8.17
N ALA A 211 27.07 15.67 -7.87
CA ALA A 211 25.71 15.87 -8.41
C ALA A 211 25.67 16.16 -9.91
N ARG A 212 26.79 16.61 -10.48
CA ARG A 212 26.89 17.14 -11.85
C ARG A 212 27.84 16.33 -12.74
N SER A 213 28.35 15.21 -12.23
CA SER A 213 29.34 14.39 -12.92
C SER A 213 28.67 13.44 -13.90
N GLU A 214 28.91 13.65 -15.20
CA GLU A 214 28.47 12.74 -16.27
C GLU A 214 29.05 11.33 -16.12
N ILE A 215 30.22 11.19 -15.47
CA ILE A 215 30.84 9.88 -15.20
C ILE A 215 30.04 9.13 -14.14
N LEU A 216 29.59 9.84 -13.08
CA LEU A 216 28.79 9.24 -12.03
C LEU A 216 27.36 8.95 -12.50
N ASP A 217 26.80 9.74 -13.42
CA ASP A 217 25.50 9.42 -14.02
C ASP A 217 25.47 8.04 -14.71
N ALA A 218 26.61 7.58 -15.23
CA ALA A 218 26.78 6.26 -15.82
C ALA A 218 27.16 5.15 -14.80
N ASP A 219 27.42 5.50 -13.54
CA ASP A 219 27.70 4.52 -12.48
C ASP A 219 26.42 3.76 -12.10
N PRO A 220 26.44 2.41 -12.09
CA PRO A 220 25.28 1.60 -11.71
C PRO A 220 24.64 1.90 -10.35
N THR A 221 25.41 2.46 -9.41
CA THR A 221 25.03 2.69 -8.00
C THR A 221 24.65 4.14 -7.69
N PHE A 222 24.90 5.07 -8.62
CA PHE A 222 24.61 6.49 -8.45
C PHE A 222 23.22 6.86 -8.99
N GLY A 223 22.65 7.95 -8.49
CA GLY A 223 21.27 8.36 -8.74
C GLY A 223 20.28 7.79 -7.74
N LYS A 224 18.99 7.74 -8.13
CA LYS A 224 17.88 7.27 -7.28
C LYS A 224 16.64 6.89 -8.08
N LEU A 225 15.73 6.19 -7.42
CA LEU A 225 14.34 6.10 -7.88
C LEU A 225 13.62 7.44 -7.62
N LYS A 226 12.72 7.83 -8.53
CA LYS A 226 11.89 9.02 -8.33
C LYS A 226 10.74 8.71 -7.37
N GLU A 227 10.39 9.67 -6.52
CA GLU A 227 9.24 9.53 -5.63
C GLU A 227 7.92 9.48 -6.45
N PRO A 228 6.93 8.65 -6.09
CA PRO A 228 5.68 8.53 -6.83
C PRO A 228 4.97 9.87 -7.07
N LEU A 229 4.80 10.70 -6.03
CA LEU A 229 4.13 11.99 -6.18
C LEU A 229 4.95 12.95 -7.05
N MET A 230 6.28 12.87 -6.98
CA MET A 230 7.16 13.68 -7.84
C MET A 230 7.10 13.25 -9.30
N LYS A 231 6.86 11.97 -9.62
CA LYS A 231 6.61 11.51 -11.01
C LYS A 231 5.34 12.14 -11.57
N VAL A 232 4.27 12.18 -10.78
CA VAL A 232 2.99 12.82 -11.15
C VAL A 232 3.20 14.31 -11.36
N LEU A 233 3.74 15.02 -10.36
CA LEU A 233 3.95 16.47 -10.44
C LEU A 233 4.91 16.87 -11.57
N TRP A 234 5.94 16.07 -11.85
CA TRP A 234 6.80 16.26 -13.00
C TRP A 234 5.98 16.19 -14.28
N LEU A 235 5.20 15.12 -14.49
CA LEU A 235 4.42 14.94 -15.71
C LEU A 235 3.44 16.10 -15.92
N LEU A 236 2.72 16.52 -14.87
CA LEU A 236 1.81 17.67 -14.94
C LEU A 236 2.53 18.95 -15.37
N ARG A 237 3.73 19.21 -14.83
CA ARG A 237 4.53 20.39 -15.19
C ARG A 237 5.10 20.30 -16.61
N ALA A 238 5.59 19.14 -17.01
CA ALA A 238 6.18 18.91 -18.32
C ALA A 238 5.14 18.98 -19.44
N LEU A 239 3.89 18.59 -19.16
CA LEU A 239 2.80 18.57 -20.13
C LEU A 239 1.88 19.80 -20.06
N GLU A 240 2.34 20.88 -19.42
CA GLU A 240 1.64 22.17 -19.33
C GLU A 240 0.20 22.06 -18.82
N PHE A 241 0.03 21.35 -17.71
CA PHE A 241 -1.26 21.14 -17.04
C PHE A 241 -2.00 22.47 -16.80
N THR A 242 -3.27 22.50 -17.21
CA THR A 242 -4.16 23.66 -17.05
C THR A 242 -5.48 23.22 -16.37
N PRO A 243 -5.83 23.75 -15.19
CA PRO A 243 -7.08 23.42 -14.49
C PRO A 243 -8.30 23.95 -15.25
N ALA A 244 -9.40 23.19 -15.23
CA ALA A 244 -10.60 23.50 -16.03
C ALA A 244 -11.30 24.83 -15.65
N ASP A 245 -11.16 25.25 -14.39
CA ASP A 245 -11.83 26.42 -13.80
C ASP A 245 -10.87 27.34 -13.02
N GLY A 246 -9.55 27.16 -13.19
CA GLY A 246 -8.54 27.95 -12.47
C GLY A 246 -8.37 27.57 -10.99
N ARG A 247 -9.02 26.51 -10.52
CA ARG A 247 -8.86 26.02 -9.15
C ARG A 247 -7.48 25.40 -8.90
N GLU A 248 -7.11 25.31 -7.63
CA GLU A 248 -5.93 24.57 -7.19
C GLU A 248 -6.09 23.07 -7.49
N LEU A 249 -4.99 22.42 -7.88
CA LEU A 249 -4.96 20.99 -8.20
C LEU A 249 -5.39 20.16 -6.99
N GLU A 250 -6.44 19.37 -7.17
CA GLU A 250 -6.93 18.40 -6.18
C GLU A 250 -6.52 17.00 -6.63
N LEU A 251 -5.65 16.37 -5.84
CA LEU A 251 -5.22 14.98 -6.00
C LEU A 251 -5.62 14.25 -4.72
N ASP A 252 -6.85 13.75 -4.70
CA ASP A 252 -7.42 13.04 -3.56
C ASP A 252 -7.00 11.58 -3.54
N GLU A 253 -6.98 10.99 -2.35
CA GLU A 253 -6.73 9.54 -2.14
C GLU A 253 -5.41 9.02 -2.76
N MET A 254 -4.44 9.91 -3.00
CA MET A 254 -3.13 9.53 -3.55
C MET A 254 -2.35 8.61 -2.61
N GLN A 255 -2.65 8.65 -1.30
CA GLN A 255 -2.04 7.73 -0.35
C GLN A 255 -2.42 6.26 -0.66
N ASP A 256 -3.66 6.03 -1.08
CA ASP A 256 -4.18 4.70 -1.40
C ASP A 256 -3.75 4.25 -2.80
N CYS A 257 -3.61 5.19 -3.74
CA CYS A 257 -3.21 4.87 -5.11
C CYS A 257 -1.69 4.77 -5.31
N ILE A 258 -0.89 5.67 -4.75
CA ILE A 258 0.57 5.73 -5.02
C ILE A 258 1.43 5.68 -3.75
N GLY A 259 0.81 5.46 -2.58
CA GLY A 259 1.51 5.35 -1.30
C GLY A 259 2.02 6.69 -0.75
N GLN A 260 1.68 7.81 -1.41
CA GLN A 260 2.21 9.12 -1.08
C GLN A 260 1.21 10.24 -1.37
N GLN A 261 0.75 10.92 -0.33
CA GLN A 261 -0.10 12.10 -0.42
C GLN A 261 0.46 13.29 0.35
N ALA A 262 0.34 14.49 -0.22
CA ALA A 262 0.80 15.72 0.41
C ALA A 262 0.19 15.88 1.82
N HIS A 263 1.04 16.15 2.81
CA HIS A 263 0.67 16.35 4.22
C HIS A 263 0.02 15.15 4.93
N GLN A 264 0.08 13.95 4.36
CA GLN A 264 -0.50 12.74 4.94
C GLN A 264 0.52 11.61 5.10
N ALA A 265 1.71 11.93 5.63
CA ALA A 265 2.68 10.91 5.98
C ALA A 265 2.05 9.92 7.00
N PRO A 266 2.08 8.61 6.72
CA PRO A 266 1.40 7.61 7.56
C PRO A 266 2.11 7.40 8.91
N SER A 267 3.36 7.87 9.04
CA SER A 267 4.14 7.76 10.27
C SER A 267 5.07 8.96 10.44
N VAL A 268 5.63 9.10 11.65
CA VAL A 268 6.70 10.06 11.96
C VAL A 268 7.99 9.81 11.16
N PHE A 269 8.11 8.65 10.51
CA PHE A 269 9.24 8.27 9.66
C PHE A 269 9.01 8.59 8.18
N ASN A 270 7.96 9.36 7.86
CA ASN A 270 7.56 9.71 6.50
C ASN A 270 6.93 8.52 5.75
N PHE A 271 6.80 8.60 4.42
CA PHE A 271 6.18 7.54 3.58
C PHE A 271 7.03 6.27 3.44
N TYR A 272 8.34 6.35 3.64
CA TYR A 272 9.29 5.25 3.50
C TYR A 272 10.57 5.52 4.30
N LYS A 273 11.29 4.45 4.66
CA LYS A 273 12.50 4.56 5.46
C LYS A 273 13.66 5.11 4.61
N PRO A 274 14.38 6.13 5.07
CA PRO A 274 15.48 6.70 4.30
C PRO A 274 16.69 5.80 4.04
N ASP A 275 16.77 4.66 4.71
CA ASP A 275 17.77 3.59 4.57
C ASP A 275 17.14 2.29 4.05
N SER A 276 15.93 2.36 3.48
CA SER A 276 15.30 1.21 2.85
C SER A 276 16.06 0.77 1.60
N SER A 277 16.16 -0.54 1.45
CA SER A 277 16.77 -1.22 0.31
C SER A 277 15.81 -2.33 -0.17
N PRO A 278 15.07 -2.10 -1.26
CA PRO A 278 14.13 -3.07 -1.81
C PRO A 278 14.82 -4.40 -2.14
N PRO A 279 14.14 -5.55 -1.96
CA PRO A 279 14.69 -6.86 -2.33
C PRO A 279 15.17 -6.93 -3.79
N GLY A 280 16.21 -7.72 -4.02
CA GLY A 280 16.83 -7.89 -5.34
C GLY A 280 18.11 -7.07 -5.47
N VAL A 281 18.38 -6.55 -6.68
CA VAL A 281 19.69 -6.00 -7.04
C VAL A 281 20.17 -4.84 -6.15
N ALA A 282 19.27 -4.02 -5.61
CA ALA A 282 19.64 -2.94 -4.68
C ALA A 282 20.19 -3.49 -3.36
N ARG A 283 19.45 -4.44 -2.76
CA ARG A 283 19.85 -5.11 -1.52
C ARG A 283 21.11 -5.95 -1.71
N ASP A 284 21.21 -6.69 -2.81
CA ASP A 284 22.36 -7.53 -3.15
C ASP A 284 23.64 -6.70 -3.33
N ALA A 285 23.50 -5.48 -3.86
CA ALA A 285 24.60 -4.53 -3.99
C ALA A 285 24.85 -3.68 -2.72
N ALA A 286 24.09 -3.90 -1.65
CA ALA A 286 24.15 -3.15 -0.39
C ALA A 286 23.97 -1.62 -0.59
N VAL A 287 23.10 -1.22 -1.51
CA VAL A 287 22.75 0.18 -1.76
C VAL A 287 21.32 0.48 -1.32
N PHE A 288 21.08 1.71 -0.88
CA PHE A 288 19.74 2.18 -0.51
C PHE A 288 18.97 2.61 -1.75
N ALA A 289 17.67 2.29 -1.79
CA ALA A 289 16.72 2.86 -2.75
C ALA A 289 15.38 3.14 -2.03
N PRO A 290 15.35 4.17 -1.16
CA PRO A 290 14.24 4.42 -0.25
C PRO A 290 12.85 4.46 -0.90
N GLU A 291 12.75 5.14 -2.04
CA GLU A 291 11.51 5.31 -2.80
C GLU A 291 10.95 3.99 -3.33
N GLY A 292 11.80 2.97 -3.51
CA GLY A 292 11.40 1.66 -3.98
C GLY A 292 10.57 0.88 -2.95
N GLU A 293 10.54 1.32 -1.68
CA GLU A 293 9.62 0.80 -0.67
C GLU A 293 8.15 1.02 -1.08
N LEU A 294 7.85 2.06 -1.86
CA LEU A 294 6.49 2.28 -2.38
C LEU A 294 6.21 1.52 -3.70
N GLY A 295 7.16 0.72 -4.18
CA GLY A 295 7.08 -0.01 -5.46
C GLY A 295 6.31 -1.33 -5.39
N THR A 296 5.19 -1.38 -4.66
CA THR A 296 4.34 -2.58 -4.60
C THR A 296 3.47 -2.71 -5.85
N SER A 297 3.02 -3.93 -6.17
CA SER A 297 2.16 -4.20 -7.33
C SER A 297 0.93 -3.28 -7.44
N PRO A 298 0.07 -3.15 -6.41
CA PRO A 298 -1.13 -2.32 -6.51
C PRO A 298 -0.82 -0.83 -6.67
N LEU A 299 0.22 -0.32 -6.00
CA LEU A 299 0.61 1.09 -6.09
C LEU A 299 1.23 1.43 -7.44
N LEU A 300 2.06 0.53 -7.99
CA LEU A 300 2.64 0.71 -9.32
C LEU A 300 1.58 0.65 -10.41
N ILE A 301 0.64 -0.31 -10.35
CA ILE A 301 -0.44 -0.39 -11.34
C ILE A 301 -1.35 0.84 -11.26
N CYS A 302 -1.70 1.31 -10.06
CA CYS A 302 -2.51 2.52 -9.91
C CYS A 302 -1.75 3.77 -10.39
N LEU A 303 -0.46 3.90 -10.09
CA LEU A 303 0.42 4.93 -10.65
C LEU A 303 0.40 4.89 -12.19
N LEU A 304 0.57 3.72 -12.79
CA LEU A 304 0.60 3.56 -14.25
C LEU A 304 -0.74 3.84 -14.92
N ASN A 305 -1.85 3.41 -14.31
CA ASN A 305 -3.21 3.77 -14.76
C ASN A 305 -3.41 5.29 -14.70
N GLY A 306 -3.02 5.92 -13.58
CA GLY A 306 -3.09 7.36 -13.41
C GLY A 306 -2.27 8.14 -14.44
N LEU A 307 -0.99 7.77 -14.62
CA LEU A 307 -0.11 8.40 -15.62
C LEU A 307 -0.61 8.16 -17.06
N SER A 308 -1.07 6.95 -17.37
CA SER A 308 -1.61 6.62 -18.70
C SER A 308 -2.92 7.36 -18.95
N SER A 309 -3.79 7.47 -17.95
CA SER A 309 -5.05 8.21 -18.06
C SER A 309 -4.78 9.70 -18.28
N LEU A 310 -3.83 10.30 -17.53
CA LEU A 310 -3.42 11.69 -17.72
C LEU A 310 -2.97 12.00 -19.16
N VAL A 311 -2.21 11.09 -19.76
CA VAL A 311 -1.72 11.22 -21.15
C VAL A 311 -2.83 10.90 -22.14
N MET A 312 -3.37 9.68 -22.11
CA MET A 312 -4.27 9.14 -23.13
C MET A 312 -5.67 9.78 -23.13
N ARG A 313 -6.09 10.38 -22.02
CA ARG A 313 -7.32 11.18 -21.93
C ARG A 313 -7.05 12.69 -21.96
N ALA A 314 -5.78 13.09 -22.13
CA ALA A 314 -5.31 14.47 -22.15
C ALA A 314 -5.78 15.33 -20.95
N GLY A 315 -5.92 14.72 -19.76
CA GLY A 315 -6.47 15.40 -18.60
C GLY A 315 -6.65 14.56 -17.34
N LEU A 316 -6.97 15.24 -16.24
CA LEU A 316 -7.21 14.63 -14.92
C LEU A 316 -8.64 14.10 -14.84
N THR A 317 -8.80 12.77 -14.74
CA THR A 317 -10.10 12.09 -14.71
C THR A 317 -10.04 10.78 -13.92
N SER A 318 -11.17 10.33 -13.37
CA SER A 318 -11.32 9.03 -12.70
C SER A 318 -11.50 7.86 -13.70
N CYS A 319 -11.72 8.15 -14.99
CA CYS A 319 -11.90 7.11 -16.00
C CYS A 319 -10.61 6.32 -16.23
N GLU A 320 -10.76 5.03 -16.58
CA GLU A 320 -9.65 4.06 -16.68
C GLU A 320 -8.80 3.98 -15.40
N GLN A 321 -9.42 4.18 -14.24
CA GLN A 321 -8.76 4.22 -12.94
C GLN A 321 -7.69 5.33 -12.85
N GLY A 322 -7.96 6.48 -13.47
CA GLY A 322 -7.11 7.66 -13.40
C GLY A 322 -7.21 8.44 -12.07
N PHE A 323 -6.37 9.46 -11.90
CA PHE A 323 -6.24 10.22 -10.64
C PHE A 323 -7.38 11.25 -10.32
N GLY A 324 -8.44 11.33 -11.13
CA GLY A 324 -9.51 12.33 -10.89
C GLY A 324 -10.47 11.94 -9.77
N SER A 325 -11.04 12.92 -9.05
CA SER A 325 -11.94 12.71 -7.91
C SER A 325 -13.43 12.69 -8.29
N THR A 326 -13.79 13.08 -9.52
CA THR A 326 -15.19 13.21 -9.95
C THR A 326 -15.81 11.86 -10.37
N ASN A 327 -17.04 11.60 -9.88
CA ASN A 327 -17.83 10.36 -10.04
C ASN A 327 -17.71 9.68 -11.43
N GLN A 328 -17.41 8.36 -11.42
CA GLN A 328 -17.39 7.44 -12.58
C GLN A 328 -18.65 7.48 -13.47
N ARG A 329 -19.74 8.09 -13.01
CA ARG A 329 -21.01 8.25 -13.76
C ARG A 329 -20.87 9.05 -15.06
N ARG A 330 -19.74 9.74 -15.30
CA ARG A 330 -19.43 10.43 -16.56
C ARG A 330 -18.50 9.66 -17.49
N CYS A 331 -18.08 8.44 -17.12
CA CYS A 331 -17.26 7.58 -17.98
C CYS A 331 -18.07 6.82 -19.05
N GLY A 332 -19.25 7.31 -19.46
CA GLY A 332 -20.06 6.75 -20.56
C GLY A 332 -20.69 7.88 -21.38
N SER A 333 -20.84 7.82 -22.72
CA SER A 333 -20.88 6.70 -23.68
C SER A 333 -20.19 7.09 -24.99
N GLU A 334 -19.76 6.10 -25.77
CA GLU A 334 -19.16 6.15 -27.12
C GLU A 334 -19.95 6.93 -28.20
N ASP A 335 -21.04 7.63 -27.86
CA ASP A 335 -22.00 8.23 -28.80
C ASP A 335 -22.02 9.77 -28.84
N SER A 336 -21.13 10.47 -28.15
CA SER A 336 -20.98 11.92 -28.37
C SER A 336 -19.50 12.31 -28.40
N GLY A 337 -18.98 12.48 -29.61
CA GLY A 337 -17.68 13.13 -29.85
C GLY A 337 -17.62 14.61 -29.43
N GLN A 338 -18.28 15.02 -28.33
CA GLN A 338 -18.35 16.40 -27.86
C GLN A 338 -18.38 16.63 -26.33
N ASP A 339 -18.25 15.65 -25.43
CA ASP A 339 -18.38 15.95 -23.98
C ASP A 339 -17.27 15.44 -23.04
N PHE A 340 -16.06 15.18 -23.54
CA PHE A 340 -14.88 15.03 -22.65
C PHE A 340 -14.55 16.32 -21.89
N GLY A 341 -14.90 17.50 -22.43
CA GLY A 341 -14.59 18.80 -21.82
C GLY A 341 -15.37 19.17 -20.56
N ARG A 342 -16.39 18.41 -20.15
CA ARG A 342 -17.17 18.68 -18.91
C ARG A 342 -16.81 17.76 -17.75
N GLY A 343 -16.00 16.72 -17.95
CA GLY A 343 -15.68 15.69 -16.95
C GLY A 343 -14.20 15.57 -16.58
N VAL A 344 -13.31 16.33 -17.23
CA VAL A 344 -11.91 16.45 -16.83
C VAL A 344 -11.75 17.62 -15.86
N ASP A 345 -11.09 17.35 -14.74
CA ASP A 345 -10.81 18.34 -13.73
C ASP A 345 -9.73 19.34 -14.21
N ALA A 346 -8.95 18.94 -15.22
CA ALA A 346 -7.91 19.72 -15.90
C ALA A 346 -7.45 19.07 -17.21
N THR A 347 -6.80 19.83 -18.08
CA THR A 347 -6.30 19.41 -19.42
C THR A 347 -4.80 19.57 -19.57
N MET A 348 -4.17 18.74 -20.41
CA MET A 348 -2.76 18.89 -20.80
C MET A 348 -2.62 19.82 -22.02
N GLY A 349 -1.65 20.74 -21.97
CA GLY A 349 -1.43 21.77 -23.00
C GLY A 349 -0.30 21.48 -24.00
N PHE A 350 0.50 20.44 -23.77
CA PHE A 350 1.68 20.17 -24.58
C PHE A 350 1.37 20.00 -26.07
N THR A 351 2.14 20.71 -26.91
CA THR A 351 2.17 20.56 -28.36
C THR A 351 3.63 20.49 -28.81
N PRO A 352 4.05 19.46 -29.58
CA PRO A 352 5.43 19.37 -30.03
C PRO A 352 5.86 20.60 -30.84
N ALA A 353 7.12 21.01 -30.69
CA ALA A 353 7.71 22.12 -31.43
C ALA A 353 7.97 21.79 -32.91
N SER A 354 7.94 20.51 -33.28
CA SER A 354 8.19 19.98 -34.62
C SER A 354 7.23 18.84 -34.96
N ASN A 355 6.99 18.62 -36.25
CA ASN A 355 6.25 17.46 -36.77
C ASN A 355 7.19 16.34 -37.24
N ASP A 356 8.51 16.54 -37.10
CA ASP A 356 9.52 15.51 -37.38
C ASP A 356 9.57 14.50 -36.23
N ALA A 357 9.48 13.21 -36.57
CA ALA A 357 9.34 12.15 -35.57
C ALA A 357 10.54 12.06 -34.61
N GLU A 358 11.76 12.24 -35.13
CA GLU A 358 12.96 12.22 -34.28
C GLU A 358 12.99 13.43 -33.36
N ALA A 359 12.71 14.63 -33.89
CA ALA A 359 12.65 15.85 -33.10
C ALA A 359 11.57 15.79 -31.99
N VAL A 360 10.41 15.20 -32.27
CA VAL A 360 9.34 14.99 -31.28
C VAL A 360 9.81 14.06 -30.16
N VAL A 361 10.44 12.92 -30.52
CA VAL A 361 10.95 11.97 -29.52
C VAL A 361 12.07 12.59 -28.69
N ASP A 362 12.95 13.39 -29.29
CA ASP A 362 14.04 14.07 -28.58
C ASP A 362 13.53 15.18 -27.65
N GLU A 363 12.48 15.90 -28.06
CA GLU A 363 11.80 16.88 -27.20
C GLU A 363 11.14 16.21 -25.99
N LEU A 364 10.42 15.11 -26.20
CA LEU A 364 9.82 14.32 -25.12
C LEU A 364 10.88 13.69 -24.21
N ASP A 365 12.01 13.23 -24.76
CA ASP A 365 13.13 12.71 -23.98
C ASP A 365 13.69 13.79 -23.04
N LEU A 366 13.94 15.00 -23.55
CA LEU A 366 14.38 16.12 -22.73
C LEU A 366 13.36 16.45 -21.63
N LEU A 367 12.07 16.50 -21.95
CA LEU A 367 11.02 16.91 -21.01
C LEU A 367 10.70 15.85 -19.95
N LEU A 368 10.65 14.57 -20.32
CA LEU A 368 10.15 13.49 -19.46
C LEU A 368 11.26 12.70 -18.79
N THR A 369 12.44 12.63 -19.40
CA THR A 369 13.59 11.90 -18.84
C THR A 369 14.81 12.79 -18.60
N GLY A 370 14.84 14.03 -19.09
CA GLY A 370 16.01 14.89 -18.99
C GLY A 370 17.10 14.53 -20.00
N GLY A 371 16.75 13.90 -21.12
CA GLY A 371 17.69 13.50 -22.16
C GLY A 371 18.47 12.21 -21.85
N ARG A 372 17.91 11.34 -21.01
CA ARG A 372 18.56 10.11 -20.52
C ARG A 372 18.03 8.84 -21.18
N LEU A 373 17.16 8.95 -22.18
CA LEU A 373 16.60 7.78 -22.84
C LEU A 373 17.69 6.93 -23.48
N SER A 374 17.70 5.63 -23.18
CA SER A 374 18.68 4.74 -23.78
C SER A 374 18.50 4.66 -25.31
N PRO A 375 19.58 4.49 -26.10
CA PRO A 375 19.48 4.41 -27.55
C PRO A 375 18.49 3.36 -28.06
N HIS A 376 18.36 2.24 -27.34
CA HIS A 376 17.41 1.19 -27.65
C HIS A 376 15.96 1.63 -27.41
N VAL A 377 15.65 2.11 -26.21
CA VAL A 377 14.29 2.58 -25.87
C VAL A 377 13.88 3.72 -26.80
N ARG A 378 14.81 4.63 -27.13
CA ARG A 378 14.58 5.69 -28.14
C ARG A 378 14.15 5.11 -29.48
N GLN A 379 14.83 4.07 -29.98
CA GLN A 379 14.46 3.41 -31.24
C GLN A 379 13.12 2.68 -31.16
N VAL A 380 12.80 2.09 -30.01
CA VAL A 380 11.48 1.46 -29.78
C VAL A 380 10.38 2.50 -29.87
N ILE A 381 10.47 3.59 -29.10
CA ILE A 381 9.49 4.66 -29.08
C ILE A 381 9.37 5.32 -30.46
N LEU A 382 10.48 5.61 -31.14
CA LEU A 382 10.47 6.22 -32.48
C LEU A 382 9.75 5.34 -33.50
N ARG A 383 10.03 4.03 -33.51
CA ARG A 383 9.36 3.09 -34.42
C ARG A 383 7.86 3.00 -34.13
N LYS A 384 7.48 2.94 -32.85
CA LYS A 384 6.07 2.89 -32.43
C LYS A 384 5.34 4.19 -32.75
N TYR A 385 5.99 5.33 -32.54
CA TYR A 385 5.49 6.65 -32.96
C TYR A 385 5.23 6.69 -34.47
N LEU A 386 6.20 6.29 -35.30
CA LEU A 386 6.03 6.29 -36.76
C LEU A 386 4.88 5.37 -37.20
N HIS A 387 4.82 4.15 -36.64
CA HIS A 387 3.73 3.22 -36.92
C HIS A 387 2.36 3.79 -36.55
N ARG A 388 2.27 4.42 -35.38
CA ARG A 388 1.04 5.02 -34.90
C ARG A 388 0.64 6.26 -35.72
N LYS A 389 1.63 7.07 -36.12
CA LYS A 389 1.44 8.24 -36.97
C LYS A 389 0.86 7.86 -38.34
N ASP A 390 1.38 6.77 -38.93
CA ASP A 390 0.92 6.28 -40.23
C ASP A 390 -0.49 5.68 -40.19
N GLY A 391 -0.91 5.12 -39.04
CA GLY A 391 -2.22 4.47 -38.90
C GLY A 391 -3.34 5.36 -38.35
N TRP A 392 -3.03 6.19 -37.34
CA TRP A 392 -4.02 6.91 -36.50
C TRP A 392 -3.79 8.43 -36.45
N GLY A 393 -2.70 8.91 -37.06
CA GLY A 393 -2.38 10.34 -37.15
C GLY A 393 -1.40 10.83 -36.08
N GLU A 394 -0.98 12.07 -36.24
CA GLU A 394 0.12 12.67 -35.47
C GLU A 394 -0.21 12.88 -33.99
N GLU A 395 -1.44 13.28 -33.68
CA GLU A 395 -1.91 13.48 -32.30
C GLU A 395 -1.84 12.18 -31.49
N ASP A 396 -2.41 11.11 -32.03
CA ASP A 396 -2.43 9.80 -31.38
C ASP A 396 -1.02 9.19 -31.28
N ALA A 397 -0.14 9.45 -32.24
CA ALA A 397 1.27 9.08 -32.16
C ALA A 397 2.00 9.77 -31.01
N VAL A 398 1.75 11.07 -30.78
CA VAL A 398 2.33 11.82 -29.65
C VAL A 398 1.83 11.28 -28.33
N LEU A 399 0.52 11.03 -28.19
CA LEU A 399 -0.07 10.47 -26.97
C LEU A 399 0.50 9.08 -26.65
N HIS A 400 0.59 8.21 -27.65
CA HIS A 400 1.17 6.89 -27.46
C HIS A 400 2.66 6.95 -27.12
N ALA A 401 3.45 7.83 -27.75
CA ALA A 401 4.84 8.03 -27.37
C ALA A 401 4.98 8.49 -25.92
N MET A 402 4.19 9.46 -25.46
CA MET A 402 4.15 9.88 -24.07
C MET A 402 3.79 8.72 -23.11
N GLN A 403 2.85 7.86 -23.49
CA GLN A 403 2.51 6.66 -22.72
C GLN A 403 3.70 5.69 -22.62
N LEU A 404 4.45 5.49 -23.72
CA LEU A 404 5.66 4.66 -23.68
C LEU A 404 6.77 5.28 -22.82
N PHE A 405 6.88 6.62 -22.79
CA PHE A 405 7.78 7.30 -21.86
C PHE A 405 7.39 7.03 -20.40
N THR A 406 6.11 7.11 -20.04
CA THR A 406 5.68 6.85 -18.65
C THR A 406 5.85 5.39 -18.22
N LEU A 407 5.97 4.45 -19.17
CA LEU A 407 6.28 3.04 -18.96
C LEU A 407 7.79 2.72 -18.97
N SER A 408 8.64 3.66 -19.38
CA SER A 408 10.09 3.47 -19.46
C SER A 408 10.80 3.55 -18.11
N LEU A 409 11.93 2.86 -17.97
CA LEU A 409 12.73 2.86 -16.73
C LEU A 409 13.37 4.24 -16.45
N GLU A 410 13.69 4.96 -17.52
CA GLU A 410 14.32 6.29 -17.53
C GLU A 410 13.39 7.39 -17.01
N PHE A 411 12.06 7.21 -17.17
CA PHE A 411 11.08 8.08 -16.54
C PHE A 411 11.04 7.88 -15.02
N HIS A 412 11.24 6.66 -14.54
CA HIS A 412 11.08 6.30 -13.14
C HIS A 412 12.34 6.44 -12.27
N SER A 413 13.51 6.59 -12.88
CA SER A 413 14.82 6.69 -12.22
C SER A 413 15.60 7.92 -12.70
N THR A 414 16.60 8.37 -11.95
CA THR A 414 17.40 9.58 -12.28
C THR A 414 18.75 9.27 -12.94
N ASN A 415 19.23 8.04 -12.86
CA ASN A 415 20.51 7.62 -13.44
C ASN A 415 20.41 7.38 -14.96
N PHE A 416 21.55 7.25 -15.63
CA PHE A 416 21.61 6.76 -17.01
C PHE A 416 21.31 5.26 -17.06
N ASN A 417 20.58 4.82 -18.08
CA ASN A 417 20.26 3.42 -18.28
C ASN A 417 20.95 2.88 -19.53
N ALA A 418 21.81 1.88 -19.35
CA ALA A 418 22.39 1.12 -20.45
C ALA A 418 21.84 -0.32 -20.42
N LEU A 419 21.54 -0.86 -21.60
CA LEU A 419 21.08 -2.24 -21.69
C LEU A 419 22.18 -3.24 -21.28
N GLY A 420 21.75 -4.24 -20.52
CA GLY A 420 22.47 -5.48 -20.29
C GLY A 420 21.91 -6.62 -21.13
N GLU A 421 22.07 -7.83 -20.62
CA GLU A 421 21.69 -9.07 -21.30
C GLU A 421 20.16 -9.18 -21.48
N PRO A 422 19.70 -9.95 -22.48
CA PRO A 422 18.30 -10.34 -22.58
C PRO A 422 17.82 -10.93 -21.26
N ARG A 423 16.69 -10.44 -20.78
CA ARG A 423 16.14 -10.88 -19.51
C ARG A 423 15.54 -12.26 -19.67
N VAL A 424 15.96 -13.18 -18.82
CA VAL A 424 15.23 -14.43 -18.62
C VAL A 424 13.97 -14.06 -17.84
N LYS A 425 12.80 -14.05 -18.51
CA LYS A 425 11.51 -13.98 -17.80
C LYS A 425 11.54 -15.11 -16.76
N SER A 426 11.36 -14.76 -15.49
CA SER A 426 11.28 -15.76 -14.43
C SER A 426 10.10 -16.66 -14.77
N ALA A 427 10.37 -17.84 -15.31
CA ALA A 427 9.37 -18.89 -15.25
C ALA A 427 9.23 -19.16 -13.76
N TYR A 428 8.05 -18.93 -13.18
CA TYR A 428 7.66 -19.74 -12.04
C TYR A 428 7.74 -21.18 -12.55
N THR A 429 8.88 -21.83 -12.31
CA THR A 429 9.06 -23.24 -12.62
C THR A 429 8.12 -23.97 -11.71
N THR A 430 6.92 -24.21 -12.22
CA THR A 430 5.91 -25.06 -11.61
C THR A 430 6.38 -26.49 -11.82
N VAL A 431 7.13 -27.00 -10.87
CA VAL A 431 7.42 -28.43 -10.76
C VAL A 431 6.16 -29.03 -10.13
N GLY A 432 5.20 -29.42 -10.96
CA GLY A 432 3.88 -29.88 -10.50
C GLY A 432 3.95 -30.70 -9.21
N GLY A 433 3.17 -30.25 -8.20
CA GLY A 433 3.28 -30.72 -6.82
C GLY A 433 3.46 -32.23 -6.67
N VAL A 434 4.52 -32.62 -5.97
CA VAL A 434 4.97 -34.02 -5.84
C VAL A 434 4.38 -34.68 -4.59
N ARG A 435 4.00 -33.90 -3.57
CA ARG A 435 3.63 -34.39 -2.22
C ARG A 435 2.13 -34.33 -1.97
N GLY A 436 1.42 -33.36 -2.54
CA GLY A 436 -0.04 -33.31 -2.63
C GLY A 436 -0.81 -32.91 -1.36
N ASP A 437 -0.14 -32.58 -0.25
CA ASP A 437 -0.76 -31.97 0.93
C ASP A 437 -0.66 -30.43 0.86
N TYR A 438 -1.75 -29.73 1.18
CA TYR A 438 -1.83 -28.28 1.13
C TYR A 438 -1.74 -27.68 2.54
N LYS A 439 -0.98 -26.60 2.72
CA LYS A 439 -0.94 -25.83 3.98
C LYS A 439 -0.81 -24.34 3.73
N ALA A 440 -1.46 -23.55 4.58
CA ALA A 440 -1.37 -22.10 4.56
C ALA A 440 -1.09 -21.48 5.94
N VAL A 441 -0.21 -20.49 5.96
CA VAL A 441 0.07 -19.65 7.14
C VAL A 441 -0.40 -18.23 6.84
N VAL A 442 -1.23 -17.66 7.71
CA VAL A 442 -1.70 -16.27 7.69
C VAL A 442 -1.13 -15.55 8.90
N VAL A 443 -0.33 -14.53 8.69
CA VAL A 443 0.17 -13.65 9.75
C VAL A 443 -0.74 -12.45 9.85
N LEU A 444 -1.39 -12.30 11.01
CA LEU A 444 -2.16 -11.11 11.38
C LEU A 444 -1.28 -10.16 12.20
N PHE A 445 -0.84 -9.07 11.58
CA PHE A 445 0.03 -8.10 12.22
C PHE A 445 -0.75 -6.90 12.75
N MET A 446 -0.72 -6.68 14.06
CA MET A 446 -1.38 -5.58 14.77
C MET A 446 -0.39 -4.43 14.94
N ASN A 447 -0.33 -3.54 13.95
CA ASN A 447 0.67 -2.49 13.83
C ASN A 447 0.44 -1.36 14.83
N GLY A 448 1.51 -0.97 15.53
CA GLY A 448 1.50 0.09 16.52
C GLY A 448 1.57 -0.42 17.95
N GLY A 449 2.01 -1.65 18.19
CA GLY A 449 2.20 -2.18 19.55
C GLY A 449 0.89 -2.41 20.31
N LEU A 450 0.33 -3.62 20.19
CA LEU A 450 -0.94 -4.01 20.81
C LEU A 450 -0.90 -3.81 22.33
N ASP A 451 -1.92 -3.14 22.85
CA ASP A 451 -2.22 -3.17 24.28
C ASP A 451 -2.79 -4.54 24.70
N SER A 452 -1.90 -5.54 24.71
CA SER A 452 -2.27 -6.95 24.87
C SER A 452 -2.76 -7.30 26.28
N TYR A 453 -2.59 -6.39 27.23
CA TYR A 453 -3.17 -6.48 28.58
C TYR A 453 -4.60 -5.95 28.64
N SER A 454 -5.09 -5.35 27.55
CA SER A 454 -6.52 -5.08 27.31
C SER A 454 -7.18 -6.18 26.48
N LEU A 455 -6.39 -7.01 25.76
CA LEU A 455 -6.84 -8.22 25.07
C LEU A 455 -7.08 -9.37 26.05
N LEU A 456 -6.11 -9.62 26.95
CA LEU A 456 -6.15 -10.70 27.94
C LEU A 456 -5.95 -10.14 29.35
N VAL A 457 -6.97 -10.33 30.20
CA VAL A 457 -7.10 -9.67 31.50
C VAL A 457 -7.28 -10.73 32.61
N PRO A 458 -6.68 -10.59 33.80
CA PRO A 458 -6.97 -11.47 34.94
C PRO A 458 -8.44 -11.37 35.34
N HIS A 459 -9.11 -12.49 35.61
CA HIS A 459 -10.52 -12.46 35.97
C HIS A 459 -10.81 -13.07 37.36
N SER A 460 -10.63 -14.39 37.55
CA SER A 460 -10.95 -15.02 38.84
C SER A 460 -10.20 -16.34 39.07
N GLY A 461 -10.26 -16.84 40.31
CA GLY A 461 -9.48 -18.01 40.72
C GLY A 461 -7.98 -17.74 40.70
N CYS A 462 -7.60 -16.49 41.01
CA CYS A 462 -6.21 -16.05 40.98
C CYS A 462 -5.44 -16.47 42.24
N GLU A 463 -4.11 -16.53 42.14
CA GLU A 463 -3.23 -16.71 43.28
C GLU A 463 -3.47 -15.62 44.34
N PRO A 464 -3.25 -15.91 45.64
CA PRO A 464 -3.35 -14.91 46.70
C PRO A 464 -2.46 -13.69 46.40
N HIS A 465 -3.07 -12.51 46.37
CA HIS A 465 -2.36 -11.26 46.11
C HIS A 465 -1.89 -10.62 47.44
N PRO A 466 -0.64 -10.11 47.53
CA PRO A 466 -0.10 -9.62 48.79
C PRO A 466 -0.72 -8.31 49.29
N THR A 467 -1.16 -7.44 48.37
CA THR A 467 -1.61 -6.07 48.68
C THR A 467 -3.02 -5.73 48.21
N HIS A 468 -3.67 -6.65 47.48
CA HIS A 468 -4.98 -6.41 46.85
C HIS A 468 -5.87 -7.62 47.07
N ALA A 469 -7.17 -7.49 46.78
CA ALA A 469 -8.11 -8.59 46.93
C ALA A 469 -7.77 -9.77 46.01
N ASP A 470 -7.36 -9.48 44.78
CA ASP A 470 -6.84 -10.42 43.78
C ASP A 470 -6.02 -9.64 42.73
N LEU A 471 -5.50 -10.36 41.73
CA LEU A 471 -4.72 -9.77 40.64
C LEU A 471 -5.53 -8.80 39.77
N HIS A 472 -6.85 -9.00 39.63
CA HIS A 472 -7.70 -8.07 38.87
C HIS A 472 -7.87 -6.74 39.61
N ALA A 473 -7.95 -6.76 40.94
CA ALA A 473 -7.97 -5.54 41.74
C ALA A 473 -6.68 -4.71 41.57
N GLU A 474 -5.50 -5.35 41.49
CA GLU A 474 -4.25 -4.65 41.16
C GLU A 474 -4.25 -4.14 39.72
N TYR A 475 -4.74 -4.94 38.76
CA TYR A 475 -4.93 -4.51 37.37
C TYR A 475 -5.77 -3.24 37.27
N MET A 476 -6.92 -3.17 37.94
CA MET A 476 -7.79 -1.98 37.93
C MET A 476 -7.10 -0.72 38.45
N GLU A 477 -6.28 -0.86 39.48
CA GLU A 477 -5.54 0.27 40.06
C GLU A 477 -4.42 0.75 39.13
N VAL A 478 -3.61 -0.17 38.61
CA VAL A 478 -2.41 0.16 37.82
C VAL A 478 -2.78 0.64 36.40
N ARG A 479 -3.83 0.07 35.82
CA ARG A 479 -4.27 0.37 34.45
C ARG A 479 -5.16 1.59 34.35
N GLY A 480 -5.74 2.03 35.48
CA GLY A 480 -6.51 3.26 35.57
C GLY A 480 -7.56 3.40 34.47
N VAL A 481 -7.37 4.39 33.58
CA VAL A 481 -8.35 4.77 32.55
C VAL A 481 -8.49 3.76 31.40
N VAL A 482 -7.56 2.82 31.24
CA VAL A 482 -7.61 1.76 30.22
C VAL A 482 -8.03 0.39 30.78
N ALA A 483 -8.44 0.33 32.05
CA ALA A 483 -8.84 -0.91 32.70
C ALA A 483 -10.27 -1.38 32.31
N PHE A 484 -10.48 -2.69 32.31
CA PHE A 484 -11.78 -3.35 32.09
C PHE A 484 -12.33 -4.00 33.36
N GLN A 485 -13.62 -3.79 33.63
CA GLN A 485 -14.30 -4.45 34.75
C GLN A 485 -14.55 -5.92 34.44
N LYS A 486 -14.57 -6.77 35.48
CA LYS A 486 -14.86 -8.20 35.32
C LYS A 486 -16.19 -8.47 34.61
N THR A 487 -17.19 -7.63 34.84
CA THR A 487 -18.53 -7.76 34.23
C THR A 487 -18.54 -7.56 32.73
N ASP A 488 -17.52 -6.88 32.19
CA ASP A 488 -17.46 -6.53 30.79
C ASP A 488 -16.67 -7.58 30.00
N LEU A 489 -15.82 -8.36 30.67
CA LEU A 489 -14.90 -9.32 30.06
C LEU A 489 -15.58 -10.63 29.67
N LEU A 490 -15.15 -11.19 28.53
CA LEU A 490 -15.53 -12.52 28.07
C LEU A 490 -14.71 -13.58 28.80
N GLN A 491 -15.33 -14.36 29.67
CA GLN A 491 -14.60 -15.32 30.52
C GLN A 491 -14.11 -16.54 29.73
N ILE A 492 -12.87 -16.96 29.99
CA ILE A 492 -12.29 -18.22 29.52
C ILE A 492 -11.64 -18.99 30.67
N ASP A 493 -11.72 -20.32 30.62
CA ASP A 493 -11.03 -21.20 31.56
C ASP A 493 -9.58 -21.45 31.11
N VAL A 494 -8.63 -21.42 32.06
CA VAL A 494 -7.21 -21.71 31.81
C VAL A 494 -6.83 -22.98 32.58
N PRO A 495 -6.69 -24.14 31.91
CA PRO A 495 -6.48 -25.42 32.58
C PRO A 495 -5.25 -25.48 33.49
N ASP A 496 -4.19 -24.75 33.14
CA ASP A 496 -2.97 -24.62 33.95
C ASP A 496 -2.89 -23.27 34.68
N GLY A 497 -4.03 -22.80 35.17
CA GLY A 497 -4.18 -21.54 35.89
C GLY A 497 -4.66 -21.69 37.33
N GLY A 498 -4.24 -20.76 38.18
CA GLY A 498 -4.64 -20.65 39.58
C GLY A 498 -3.49 -20.89 40.57
N PRO A 499 -3.78 -21.03 41.88
CA PRO A 499 -2.75 -21.15 42.90
C PRO A 499 -1.75 -22.28 42.65
N ASN A 500 -0.45 -21.95 42.63
CA ASN A 500 0.69 -22.85 42.37
C ASN A 500 0.70 -23.46 40.95
N LYS A 501 0.14 -22.76 39.97
CA LYS A 501 0.14 -23.16 38.56
C LYS A 501 1.00 -22.20 37.72
N THR A 502 1.20 -22.53 36.44
CA THR A 502 2.00 -21.71 35.52
C THR A 502 1.40 -20.31 35.35
N HIS A 503 0.07 -20.25 35.25
CA HIS A 503 -0.67 -19.00 35.07
C HIS A 503 -1.36 -18.56 36.36
N PRO A 504 -1.43 -17.25 36.62
CA PRO A 504 -1.83 -16.75 37.92
C PRO A 504 -3.31 -16.98 38.24
N CYS A 505 -4.18 -17.17 37.23
CA CYS A 505 -5.63 -17.29 37.42
C CYS A 505 -6.18 -18.51 36.67
N SER A 506 -7.09 -19.25 37.31
CA SER A 506 -7.81 -20.36 36.67
C SER A 506 -8.84 -19.87 35.65
N ARG A 507 -9.25 -18.60 35.74
CA ARG A 507 -10.05 -17.91 34.72
C ARG A 507 -9.43 -16.57 34.35
N MET A 508 -9.35 -16.36 33.04
CA MET A 508 -8.97 -15.09 32.44
C MET A 508 -10.19 -14.48 31.74
N GLY A 509 -10.11 -13.19 31.43
CA GLY A 509 -11.10 -12.47 30.64
C GLY A 509 -10.47 -12.01 29.33
N LEU A 510 -11.15 -12.25 28.23
CA LEU A 510 -10.86 -11.64 26.95
C LEU A 510 -11.58 -10.30 26.83
N ASN A 511 -11.04 -9.44 25.97
CA ASN A 511 -11.65 -8.15 25.64
C ASN A 511 -13.14 -8.33 25.25
N PRO A 512 -14.04 -7.40 25.63
CA PRO A 512 -15.46 -7.51 25.34
C PRO A 512 -15.84 -7.67 23.86
N VAL A 513 -14.97 -7.26 22.93
CA VAL A 513 -15.24 -7.34 21.47
C VAL A 513 -14.63 -8.57 20.79
N SER A 514 -14.08 -9.52 21.56
CA SER A 514 -13.33 -10.68 21.05
C SER A 514 -14.11 -12.00 21.16
N ASP A 515 -15.37 -12.00 20.72
CA ASP A 515 -16.27 -13.16 20.80
C ASP A 515 -15.75 -14.36 19.98
N THR A 516 -15.27 -14.12 18.75
CA THR A 516 -14.72 -15.18 17.90
C THR A 516 -13.43 -15.75 18.47
N VAL A 517 -12.55 -14.91 19.01
CA VAL A 517 -11.34 -15.38 19.72
C VAL A 517 -11.72 -16.30 20.88
N LYS A 518 -12.77 -15.97 21.63
CA LYS A 518 -13.30 -16.82 22.70
C LYS A 518 -13.84 -18.15 22.16
N ASP A 519 -14.69 -18.11 21.13
CA ASP A 519 -15.33 -19.29 20.58
C ASP A 519 -14.29 -20.30 20.04
N LEU A 520 -13.27 -19.80 19.33
CA LEU A 520 -12.14 -20.63 18.85
C LEU A 520 -11.26 -21.18 19.98
N TYR A 521 -11.12 -20.43 21.08
CA TYR A 521 -10.40 -20.95 22.25
C TYR A 521 -11.15 -22.11 22.88
N GLU A 522 -12.47 -21.97 23.07
CA GLU A 522 -13.32 -22.98 23.71
C GLU A 522 -13.55 -24.22 22.85
N ASP A 523 -13.57 -24.08 21.51
CA ASP A 523 -13.66 -25.21 20.59
C ASP A 523 -12.32 -25.98 20.46
N GLY A 524 -11.23 -25.41 20.99
CA GLY A 524 -9.90 -25.99 20.97
C GLY A 524 -9.14 -25.78 19.66
N SER A 525 -9.50 -24.79 18.85
CA SER A 525 -8.82 -24.39 17.61
C SER A 525 -8.00 -23.10 17.75
N LEU A 526 -7.97 -22.48 18.94
CA LEU A 526 -7.10 -21.34 19.26
C LEU A 526 -6.37 -21.53 20.58
N ALA A 527 -5.08 -21.21 20.60
CA ALA A 527 -4.24 -21.15 21.79
C ALA A 527 -3.75 -19.72 22.05
N LEU A 528 -3.62 -19.37 23.34
CA LEU A 528 -3.07 -18.09 23.77
C LEU A 528 -1.56 -18.19 23.98
N LEU A 529 -0.85 -17.11 23.69
CA LEU A 529 0.60 -16.96 23.82
C LEU A 529 0.87 -15.83 24.81
N ALA A 530 1.23 -16.15 26.04
CA ALA A 530 1.44 -15.17 27.09
C ALA A 530 2.90 -14.69 27.16
N ASN A 531 3.08 -13.38 27.28
CA ASN A 531 4.36 -12.68 27.45
C ASN A 531 5.44 -13.09 26.43
N ILE A 532 5.07 -13.04 25.15
CA ILE A 532 5.94 -13.23 23.99
C ILE A 532 6.51 -11.89 23.50
N GLY A 533 7.73 -11.91 22.95
CA GLY A 533 8.34 -10.72 22.35
C GLY A 533 9.77 -10.97 21.87
N SER A 534 10.39 -9.92 21.32
CA SER A 534 11.73 -9.99 20.74
C SER A 534 12.82 -10.18 21.80
N LEU A 535 13.67 -11.20 21.64
CA LEU A 535 14.85 -11.48 22.49
C LEU A 535 16.05 -11.85 21.61
N ILE A 536 17.27 -11.62 22.10
CA ILE A 536 18.50 -12.20 21.54
C ILE A 536 19.01 -13.25 22.51
N ASP A 537 19.48 -12.80 23.67
CA ASP A 537 19.79 -13.68 24.79
C ASP A 537 18.55 -13.81 25.70
N PRO A 538 18.24 -14.99 26.25
CA PRO A 538 17.18 -15.09 27.24
C PRO A 538 17.57 -14.32 28.52
N VAL A 539 16.61 -13.56 29.05
CA VAL A 539 16.79 -12.67 30.20
C VAL A 539 15.98 -13.21 31.38
N ALA A 540 16.64 -13.52 32.48
CA ALA A 540 15.98 -14.13 33.65
C ALA A 540 15.14 -13.11 34.41
N ASP A 541 15.69 -11.92 34.64
CA ASP A 541 15.07 -10.89 35.46
C ASP A 541 15.59 -9.47 35.18
N LYS A 542 14.98 -8.49 35.85
CA LYS A 542 15.32 -7.06 35.79
C LYS A 542 16.73 -6.76 36.28
N GLN A 543 17.35 -7.57 37.13
CA GLN A 543 18.72 -7.35 37.58
C GLN A 543 19.70 -7.67 36.45
N GLU A 544 19.47 -8.76 35.72
CA GLU A 544 20.25 -9.08 34.52
C GLU A 544 20.10 -8.00 33.45
N TYR A 545 18.87 -7.56 33.17
CA TYR A 545 18.61 -6.44 32.26
C TYR A 545 19.40 -5.18 32.67
N ARG A 546 19.32 -4.77 33.94
CA ARG A 546 20.02 -3.59 34.47
C ARG A 546 21.54 -3.72 34.50
N SER A 547 22.08 -4.95 34.52
CA SER A 547 23.52 -5.18 34.52
C SER A 547 24.21 -4.77 33.20
N GLY A 548 23.45 -4.76 32.09
CA GLY A 548 23.98 -4.50 30.75
C GLY A 548 24.92 -5.58 30.21
N SER A 549 24.93 -6.78 30.83
CA SER A 549 25.84 -7.87 30.45
C SER A 549 25.36 -8.75 29.30
N LEU A 550 24.11 -8.57 28.85
CA LEU A 550 23.45 -9.37 27.83
C LEU A 550 23.26 -8.59 26.54
N ARG A 551 23.15 -9.33 25.43
CA ARG A 551 22.72 -8.73 24.17
C ARG A 551 21.21 -8.59 24.20
N LEU A 552 20.75 -7.36 23.98
CA LEU A 552 19.33 -7.02 23.85
C LEU A 552 19.06 -6.52 22.43
N PRO A 553 17.83 -6.67 21.92
CA PRO A 553 17.44 -6.05 20.65
C PRO A 553 17.85 -4.57 20.61
N PRO A 554 18.54 -4.10 19.56
CA PRO A 554 18.76 -2.69 19.36
C PRO A 554 17.42 -2.00 19.13
N GLY A 555 17.31 -0.73 19.53
CA GLY A 555 16.06 0.01 19.36
C GLY A 555 14.88 -0.60 20.13
N LEU A 556 15.13 -1.21 21.29
CA LEU A 556 14.04 -1.66 22.17
C LEU A 556 13.09 -0.48 22.43
N PHE A 557 11.78 -0.72 22.32
CA PHE A 557 10.72 0.30 22.38
C PHE A 557 10.60 1.21 21.14
N SER A 558 11.26 0.90 20.03
CA SER A 558 11.09 1.61 18.76
C SER A 558 10.12 0.83 17.86
N HIS A 559 9.10 1.49 17.32
CA HIS A 559 8.15 0.85 16.40
C HIS A 559 8.86 0.21 15.21
N SER A 560 9.72 0.95 14.50
CA SER A 560 10.39 0.45 13.30
C SER A 560 11.26 -0.77 13.59
N ASP A 561 12.08 -0.71 14.64
CA ASP A 561 13.03 -1.77 14.96
C ASP A 561 12.32 -3.01 15.52
N GLN A 562 11.26 -2.82 16.30
CA GLN A 562 10.53 -3.94 16.91
C GLN A 562 9.54 -4.59 15.93
N GLN A 563 8.99 -3.84 14.97
CA GLN A 563 8.25 -4.42 13.83
C GLN A 563 9.15 -5.35 13.02
N GLU A 564 10.35 -4.90 12.68
CA GLU A 564 11.33 -5.72 11.96
C GLU A 564 11.76 -6.92 12.79
N ALA A 565 12.07 -6.75 14.08
CA ALA A 565 12.44 -7.85 14.97
C ALA A 565 11.34 -8.92 15.07
N ALA A 566 10.06 -8.51 15.14
CA ALA A 566 8.93 -9.43 15.20
C ALA A 566 8.72 -10.20 13.88
N GLN A 567 9.02 -9.57 12.74
CA GLN A 567 8.84 -10.15 11.41
C GLN A 567 10.05 -10.95 10.91
N ASN A 568 11.28 -10.56 11.25
CA ASN A 568 12.49 -11.29 10.88
C ASN A 568 12.87 -12.36 11.90
N VAL A 569 12.43 -12.26 13.16
CA VAL A 569 12.72 -13.21 14.24
C VAL A 569 14.24 -13.40 14.44
N TYR A 570 14.97 -12.30 14.27
CA TYR A 570 16.43 -12.22 14.42
C TYR A 570 16.83 -10.84 14.94
N ALA A 571 16.45 -10.59 16.19
CA ALA A 571 16.45 -9.24 16.77
C ALA A 571 17.83 -8.55 16.83
N GLN A 572 18.96 -9.24 16.62
CA GLN A 572 20.28 -8.60 16.51
C GLN A 572 20.54 -7.89 15.18
N SER A 573 19.79 -8.18 14.11
CA SER A 573 20.03 -7.58 12.79
C SER A 573 18.74 -7.32 12.04
N MET A 574 18.43 -6.04 11.92
CA MET A 574 17.31 -5.48 11.17
C MET A 574 17.41 -5.74 9.65
N ALA A 575 18.62 -5.88 9.12
CA ALA A 575 18.86 -6.18 7.71
C ALA A 575 18.51 -7.61 7.28
N MET A 576 18.18 -8.49 8.23
CA MET A 576 17.90 -9.88 7.91
C MET A 576 16.49 -10.04 7.34
N SER A 577 16.34 -10.89 6.32
CA SER A 577 15.07 -11.23 5.67
C SER A 577 13.95 -11.61 6.65
N GLY A 578 12.70 -11.60 6.18
CA GLY A 578 11.55 -12.05 6.95
C GLY A 578 11.55 -13.56 7.23
N VAL A 579 10.98 -13.99 8.36
CA VAL A 579 11.00 -15.40 8.78
C VAL A 579 10.22 -16.31 7.83
N LEU A 580 9.08 -15.84 7.30
CA LEU A 580 8.32 -16.61 6.31
C LEU A 580 9.06 -16.67 4.99
N GLY A 581 9.69 -15.58 4.54
CA GLY A 581 10.51 -15.60 3.32
C GLY A 581 11.62 -16.66 3.39
N ARG A 582 12.32 -16.77 4.53
CA ARG A 582 13.32 -17.83 4.74
C ARG A 582 12.71 -19.23 4.73
N ILE A 583 11.57 -19.43 5.40
CA ILE A 583 10.84 -20.71 5.39
C ILE A 583 10.51 -21.12 3.96
N MET A 584 9.95 -20.20 3.16
CA MET A 584 9.61 -20.45 1.75
C MET A 584 10.86 -20.81 0.94
N GLY A 585 11.99 -20.14 1.18
CA GLY A 585 13.24 -20.46 0.50
C GLY A 585 13.78 -21.85 0.82
N VAL A 586 13.75 -22.27 2.08
CA VAL A 586 14.16 -23.64 2.45
C VAL A 586 13.24 -24.68 1.83
N LEU A 587 11.93 -24.43 1.77
CA LEU A 587 10.95 -25.35 1.17
C LEU A 587 11.20 -25.61 -0.33
N THR A 588 11.66 -24.60 -1.07
CA THR A 588 12.02 -24.74 -2.49
C THR A 588 13.42 -25.32 -2.74
N ASP A 589 14.23 -25.47 -1.69
CA ASP A 589 15.62 -25.93 -1.76
C ASP A 589 15.79 -27.41 -1.33
N TYR A 590 14.69 -28.15 -1.20
CA TYR A 590 14.74 -29.59 -0.98
C TYR A 590 15.01 -30.37 -2.28
N ASP A 591 15.58 -31.59 -2.14
CA ASP A 591 15.75 -32.55 -3.25
C ASP A 591 14.44 -32.79 -4.02
N THR A 592 13.32 -32.79 -3.28
CA THR A 592 11.96 -32.70 -3.83
C THR A 592 11.36 -31.36 -3.37
N PRO A 593 11.42 -30.30 -4.17
CA PRO A 593 10.98 -28.97 -3.75
C PRO A 593 9.47 -28.96 -3.55
N PHE A 594 9.00 -28.13 -2.62
CA PHE A 594 7.58 -27.78 -2.53
C PHE A 594 7.24 -26.69 -3.53
N GLU A 595 6.00 -26.73 -4.03
CA GLU A 595 5.42 -25.60 -4.76
C GLU A 595 4.92 -24.56 -3.75
N VAL A 596 5.48 -23.35 -3.80
CA VAL A 596 5.25 -22.32 -2.78
C VAL A 596 4.79 -20.99 -3.38
N GLU A 597 3.89 -20.29 -2.71
CA GLU A 597 3.46 -18.93 -3.07
C GLU A 597 3.29 -18.05 -1.83
N SER A 598 3.59 -16.76 -1.94
CA SER A 598 3.45 -15.81 -0.83
C SER A 598 2.71 -14.55 -1.26
N TYR A 599 1.86 -14.02 -0.38
CA TYR A 599 0.95 -12.92 -0.65
C TYR A 599 0.94 -11.89 0.49
N SER A 600 1.18 -10.61 0.17
CA SER A 600 0.95 -9.50 1.11
C SER A 600 -0.36 -8.82 0.76
N LEU A 601 -1.29 -8.74 1.70
CA LEU A 601 -2.60 -8.11 1.51
C LEU A 601 -2.59 -6.65 2.00
N SER A 602 -1.48 -6.21 2.61
CA SER A 602 -1.33 -4.85 3.12
C SER A 602 0.14 -4.42 3.05
N GLY A 603 0.44 -3.48 2.15
CA GLY A 603 1.77 -2.88 2.00
C GLY A 603 2.89 -3.89 1.75
N ASN A 604 4.10 -3.53 2.17
CA ASN A 604 5.27 -4.41 2.10
C ASN A 604 5.20 -5.46 3.21
N GLY A 605 4.94 -6.70 2.83
CA GLY A 605 5.00 -7.85 3.74
C GLY A 605 6.44 -8.25 4.01
N PHE A 606 7.20 -7.44 4.77
CA PHE A 606 8.62 -7.69 5.08
C PHE A 606 8.87 -9.10 5.61
N ILE A 607 7.94 -9.65 6.40
CA ILE A 607 7.98 -11.04 6.89
C ILE A 607 8.09 -12.09 5.77
N LEU A 608 7.57 -11.81 4.58
CA LEU A 608 7.57 -12.68 3.40
C LEU A 608 8.82 -12.50 2.52
N GLU A 609 9.63 -11.47 2.78
CA GLU A 609 10.82 -11.17 1.97
C GLU A 609 11.98 -12.12 2.25
N GLY A 610 12.82 -12.37 1.23
CA GLY A 610 14.04 -13.17 1.32
C GLY A 610 13.92 -14.62 0.87
N GLY A 611 12.74 -15.04 0.41
CA GLY A 611 12.56 -16.27 -0.34
C GLY A 611 12.91 -16.11 -1.84
N PRO A 612 13.10 -17.21 -2.58
CA PRO A 612 13.39 -17.20 -4.02
C PRO A 612 12.18 -16.76 -4.86
N VAL A 613 10.97 -16.83 -4.29
CA VAL A 613 9.74 -16.32 -4.88
C VAL A 613 9.40 -14.98 -4.21
N PRO A 614 9.41 -13.85 -4.94
CA PRO A 614 8.96 -12.56 -4.40
C PRO A 614 7.48 -12.62 -3.98
N PRO A 615 7.09 -12.02 -2.84
CA PRO A 615 5.70 -11.99 -2.44
C PRO A 615 4.86 -11.16 -3.41
N THR A 616 3.68 -11.67 -3.74
CA THR A 616 2.71 -10.95 -4.55
C THR A 616 1.88 -10.03 -3.66
N THR A 617 1.87 -8.73 -3.93
CA THR A 617 0.99 -7.79 -3.20
C THR A 617 -0.40 -7.77 -3.84
N VAL A 618 -1.44 -7.95 -3.03
CA VAL A 618 -2.85 -7.87 -3.41
C VAL A 618 -3.48 -6.75 -2.59
N ASP A 619 -4.34 -5.94 -3.20
CA ASP A 619 -5.05 -4.88 -2.49
C ASP A 619 -6.34 -5.41 -1.83
N ASN A 620 -6.91 -4.64 -0.90
CA ASN A 620 -8.17 -4.92 -0.23
C ASN A 620 -9.35 -5.06 -1.22
N SER A 621 -9.27 -4.41 -2.39
CA SER A 621 -10.27 -4.55 -3.45
C SER A 621 -10.02 -5.73 -4.40
N GLY A 622 -8.92 -6.48 -4.20
CA GLY A 622 -8.41 -7.50 -5.12
C GLY A 622 -7.13 -7.02 -5.81
N THR A 623 -6.88 -7.48 -7.03
CA THR A 623 -5.74 -7.01 -7.83
C THR A 623 -6.15 -5.82 -8.69
N ASN A 624 -5.45 -4.68 -8.53
CA ASN A 624 -5.51 -3.60 -9.51
C ASN A 624 -5.00 -4.12 -10.86
N ARG A 625 -5.80 -3.95 -11.92
CA ARG A 625 -5.43 -4.27 -13.31
C ARG A 625 -4.99 -3.04 -14.06
N PHE A 626 -3.96 -3.18 -14.88
CA PHE A 626 -3.54 -2.10 -15.76
C PHE A 626 -4.53 -2.01 -16.92
N GLY A 627 -5.39 -0.99 -16.92
CA GLY A 627 -6.51 -0.87 -17.86
C GLY A 627 -6.09 -0.79 -19.33
N TRP A 628 -4.82 -0.44 -19.58
CA TRP A 628 -4.24 -0.31 -20.91
C TRP A 628 -3.43 -1.53 -21.35
N TYR A 629 -3.32 -2.58 -20.51
CA TYR A 629 -2.40 -3.69 -20.73
C TYR A 629 -2.56 -4.38 -22.09
N SER A 630 -3.80 -4.63 -22.54
CA SER A 630 -4.04 -5.25 -23.85
C SER A 630 -3.44 -4.45 -25.01
N SER A 631 -3.47 -3.12 -24.92
CA SER A 631 -3.00 -2.21 -25.97
C SER A 631 -1.48 -2.04 -26.00
N VAL A 632 -0.78 -2.23 -24.87
CA VAL A 632 0.67 -1.95 -24.76
C VAL A 632 1.48 -3.13 -24.22
N SER A 633 0.89 -4.31 -24.02
CA SER A 633 1.60 -5.50 -23.49
C SER A 633 2.84 -5.86 -24.31
N SER A 634 2.73 -5.84 -25.64
CA SER A 634 3.89 -6.08 -26.52
C SER A 634 4.97 -4.99 -26.42
N ASP A 635 4.56 -3.76 -26.12
CA ASP A 635 5.49 -2.64 -25.92
C ASP A 635 6.20 -2.75 -24.58
N ILE A 636 5.46 -3.11 -23.52
CA ILE A 636 6.01 -3.39 -22.18
C ILE A 636 7.04 -4.51 -22.27
N ASP A 637 6.72 -5.60 -22.97
CA ASP A 637 7.64 -6.73 -23.18
C ASP A 637 8.91 -6.30 -23.92
N GLU A 638 8.79 -5.42 -24.91
CA GLU A 638 9.93 -4.89 -25.66
C GLU A 638 10.77 -3.92 -24.81
N LEU A 639 10.13 -3.05 -24.02
CA LEU A 639 10.79 -2.08 -23.13
C LEU A 639 11.52 -2.74 -21.95
N LEU A 640 10.95 -3.81 -21.39
CA LEU A 640 11.47 -4.51 -20.21
C LEU A 640 12.24 -5.80 -20.54
N GLY A 641 12.39 -6.11 -21.83
CA GLY A 641 12.97 -7.37 -22.33
C GLY A 641 14.46 -7.56 -22.03
N ASN A 642 15.16 -6.51 -21.62
CA ASN A 642 16.59 -6.55 -21.28
C ASN A 642 16.81 -6.14 -19.81
N SER A 643 17.93 -6.60 -19.22
CA SER A 643 18.37 -6.09 -17.92
C SER A 643 18.85 -4.65 -18.03
N SER A 644 18.65 -3.86 -16.97
CA SER A 644 19.29 -2.55 -16.84
C SER A 644 20.65 -2.71 -16.17
N ARG A 645 21.67 -1.98 -16.65
CA ARG A 645 22.96 -1.88 -15.94
C ARG A 645 22.90 -1.01 -14.70
N SER A 646 21.87 -0.16 -14.58
CA SER A 646 21.62 0.59 -13.36
C SER A 646 20.91 -0.26 -12.34
N ILE A 647 21.36 -0.20 -11.09
CA ILE A 647 20.71 -0.88 -9.98
C ILE A 647 19.30 -0.32 -9.76
N PHE A 648 19.08 0.99 -9.86
CA PHE A 648 17.76 1.59 -9.68
C PHE A 648 16.84 1.28 -10.86
N GLY A 649 17.36 1.37 -12.09
CA GLY A 649 16.61 1.01 -13.29
C GLY A 649 16.19 -0.46 -13.27
N GLU A 650 17.10 -1.35 -12.87
CA GLU A 650 16.85 -2.79 -12.75
C GLU A 650 15.91 -3.12 -11.57
N THR A 651 16.02 -2.40 -10.46
CA THR A 651 15.06 -2.49 -9.35
C THR A 651 13.65 -2.16 -9.83
N MET A 652 13.49 -1.04 -10.54
CA MET A 652 12.19 -0.64 -11.10
C MET A 652 11.67 -1.65 -12.13
N ALA A 653 12.54 -2.17 -13.02
CA ALA A 653 12.17 -3.15 -14.02
C ALA A 653 11.59 -4.42 -13.39
N ARG A 654 12.23 -4.92 -12.32
CA ARG A 654 11.76 -6.10 -11.57
C ARG A 654 10.44 -5.83 -10.85
N GLN A 655 10.28 -4.66 -10.25
CA GLN A 655 9.02 -4.28 -9.60
C GLN A 655 7.87 -4.14 -10.61
N LEU A 656 8.11 -3.53 -11.77
CA LEU A 656 7.10 -3.43 -12.85
C LEU A 656 6.73 -4.80 -13.41
N GLN A 657 7.70 -5.70 -13.63
CA GLN A 657 7.43 -7.06 -14.08
C GLN A 657 6.60 -7.85 -13.09
N ALA A 658 6.99 -7.83 -11.82
CA ALA A 658 6.21 -8.46 -10.75
C ALA A 658 4.80 -7.86 -10.66
N ALA A 659 4.66 -6.54 -10.85
CA ALA A 659 3.37 -5.86 -10.84
C ALA A 659 2.47 -6.31 -12.00
N PHE A 660 2.96 -6.34 -13.24
CA PHE A 660 2.18 -6.81 -14.39
C PHE A 660 1.85 -8.30 -14.29
N GLU A 661 2.81 -9.12 -13.88
CA GLU A 661 2.62 -10.56 -13.75
C GLU A 661 1.60 -10.89 -12.66
N SER A 662 1.70 -10.28 -11.49
CA SER A 662 0.70 -10.36 -10.43
C SER A 662 -0.66 -9.90 -10.93
N SER A 663 -0.74 -8.69 -11.48
CA SER A 663 -1.97 -8.05 -11.90
C SER A 663 -2.75 -8.87 -12.93
N GLU A 664 -2.06 -9.42 -13.93
CA GLU A 664 -2.70 -10.14 -15.02
C GLU A 664 -2.96 -11.61 -14.68
N ASN A 665 -2.01 -12.27 -14.01
CA ASN A 665 -2.13 -13.69 -13.70
C ASN A 665 -3.02 -13.92 -12.47
N LEU A 666 -2.72 -13.26 -11.35
CA LEU A 666 -3.52 -13.40 -10.13
C LEU A 666 -4.88 -12.71 -10.26
N GLY A 667 -4.97 -11.60 -11.01
CA GLY A 667 -6.21 -10.85 -11.09
C GLY A 667 -7.32 -11.51 -11.89
N GLN A 668 -6.97 -12.20 -12.97
CA GLN A 668 -7.93 -13.08 -13.64
C GLN A 668 -8.41 -14.18 -12.68
N ARG A 669 -7.48 -14.82 -11.96
CA ARG A 669 -7.77 -15.94 -11.06
C ARG A 669 -8.63 -15.55 -9.86
N LEU A 670 -8.39 -14.38 -9.28
CA LEU A 670 -9.21 -13.83 -8.19
C LEU A 670 -10.60 -13.41 -8.67
N SER A 671 -10.73 -12.91 -9.89
CA SER A 671 -12.04 -12.53 -10.45
C SER A 671 -13.00 -13.71 -10.63
N GLU A 672 -12.45 -14.93 -10.78
CA GLU A 672 -13.19 -16.18 -10.93
C GLU A 672 -13.42 -16.91 -9.60
N SER A 673 -12.77 -16.49 -8.50
CA SER A 673 -12.90 -17.09 -7.17
C SER A 673 -13.94 -16.36 -6.31
N THR A 674 -14.84 -17.12 -5.69
CA THR A 674 -15.91 -16.60 -4.82
C THR A 674 -15.80 -17.20 -3.42
N THR A 675 -16.28 -16.47 -2.42
CA THR A 675 -16.52 -16.98 -1.06
C THR A 675 -17.97 -17.43 -0.91
N GLU A 676 -18.23 -18.40 -0.04
CA GLU A 676 -19.61 -18.77 0.37
C GLU A 676 -20.12 -17.86 1.50
N THR A 677 -19.19 -17.29 2.27
CA THR A 677 -19.42 -16.39 3.39
C THR A 677 -19.36 -14.93 2.92
N GLU A 678 -20.26 -14.10 3.44
CA GLU A 678 -20.22 -12.65 3.27
C GLU A 678 -19.22 -12.04 4.27
N PHE A 679 -18.27 -11.26 3.77
CA PHE A 679 -17.30 -10.50 4.57
C PHE A 679 -17.76 -9.05 4.70
N GLY A 680 -17.45 -8.40 5.82
CA GLY A 680 -17.73 -6.98 5.99
C GLY A 680 -16.80 -6.07 5.19
N THR A 681 -16.95 -4.76 5.40
CA THR A 681 -16.32 -3.73 4.56
C THR A 681 -15.06 -3.13 5.16
N SER A 682 -14.68 -3.48 6.39
CA SER A 682 -13.45 -2.99 7.02
C SER A 682 -12.21 -3.45 6.25
N GLY A 683 -11.10 -2.72 6.41
CA GLY A 683 -9.86 -3.01 5.70
C GLY A 683 -9.36 -4.43 5.96
N ILE A 684 -9.40 -4.91 7.21
CA ILE A 684 -8.92 -6.24 7.58
C ILE A 684 -9.88 -7.36 7.12
N GLU A 685 -11.19 -7.14 7.16
CA GLU A 685 -12.17 -8.12 6.63
C GLU A 685 -11.95 -8.36 5.13
N ARG A 686 -11.74 -7.30 4.36
CA ARG A 686 -11.41 -7.39 2.93
C ARG A 686 -10.10 -8.14 2.67
N GLN A 687 -9.07 -7.93 3.49
CA GLN A 687 -7.82 -8.69 3.38
C GLN A 687 -8.06 -10.18 3.58
N PHE A 688 -8.81 -10.56 4.62
CA PHE A 688 -9.15 -11.97 4.89
C PHE A 688 -10.06 -12.57 3.81
N GLU A 689 -10.96 -11.78 3.21
CA GLU A 689 -11.75 -12.21 2.05
C GLU A 689 -10.83 -12.59 0.87
N GLN A 690 -9.82 -11.78 0.57
CA GLN A 690 -8.86 -12.09 -0.49
C GLN A 690 -8.02 -13.34 -0.16
N VAL A 691 -7.56 -13.47 1.09
CA VAL A 691 -6.88 -14.70 1.55
C VAL A 691 -7.76 -15.92 1.31
N ALA A 692 -9.04 -15.87 1.70
CA ALA A 692 -9.98 -16.97 1.50
C ALA A 692 -10.15 -17.32 0.01
N LYS A 693 -10.28 -16.31 -0.87
CA LYS A 693 -10.39 -16.53 -2.32
C LYS A 693 -9.15 -17.22 -2.90
N VAL A 694 -7.94 -16.83 -2.49
CA VAL A 694 -6.69 -17.46 -2.96
C VAL A 694 -6.63 -18.92 -2.48
N ILE A 695 -6.85 -19.17 -1.19
CA ILE A 695 -6.80 -20.52 -0.60
C ILE A 695 -7.84 -21.44 -1.28
N ASN A 696 -9.08 -20.97 -1.38
CA ASN A 696 -10.18 -21.73 -1.98
C ASN A 696 -9.87 -22.12 -3.42
N ALA A 697 -9.34 -21.16 -4.18
CA ALA A 697 -9.03 -21.41 -5.57
C ALA A 697 -7.86 -22.41 -5.68
N ALA A 698 -6.77 -22.22 -4.93
CA ALA A 698 -5.61 -23.12 -4.92
C ALA A 698 -6.03 -24.58 -4.66
N ARG A 699 -6.86 -24.81 -3.63
CA ARG A 699 -7.33 -26.14 -3.23
C ARG A 699 -8.28 -26.78 -4.24
N LYS A 700 -9.11 -26.00 -4.95
CA LYS A 700 -10.02 -26.51 -5.99
C LYS A 700 -9.29 -26.98 -7.26
N GLY A 701 -7.96 -26.83 -7.34
CA GLY A 701 -7.17 -27.32 -8.47
C GLY A 701 -7.42 -26.58 -9.77
N ALA A 702 -8.03 -25.38 -9.72
CA ALA A 702 -8.25 -24.49 -10.86
C ALA A 702 -6.96 -23.87 -11.43
N TRP A 703 -5.78 -24.30 -10.96
CA TRP A 703 -4.49 -23.66 -11.16
C TRP A 703 -3.53 -24.61 -11.87
N THR A 704 -2.82 -24.10 -12.88
CA THR A 704 -1.56 -24.70 -13.32
C THR A 704 -0.49 -24.43 -12.24
N GLY A 705 0.17 -25.48 -11.74
CA GLY A 705 1.16 -25.39 -10.65
C GLY A 705 0.73 -26.03 -9.34
N LYS A 706 -0.51 -25.82 -8.89
CA LYS A 706 -1.08 -26.31 -7.62
C LYS A 706 -0.15 -26.08 -6.41
N PRO A 707 -0.13 -24.88 -5.82
CA PRO A 707 0.75 -24.60 -4.68
C PRO A 707 0.46 -25.55 -3.51
N GLU A 708 1.51 -26.08 -2.90
CA GLU A 708 1.43 -26.95 -1.72
C GLU A 708 1.56 -26.13 -0.43
N ARG A 709 2.24 -24.98 -0.49
CA ARG A 709 2.51 -24.10 0.66
C ARG A 709 2.21 -22.65 0.31
N GLN A 710 1.29 -22.03 1.05
CA GLN A 710 0.98 -20.61 0.89
C GLN A 710 1.25 -19.81 2.16
N ALA A 711 1.80 -18.61 2.00
CA ALA A 711 2.06 -17.69 3.10
C ALA A 711 1.37 -16.35 2.85
N PHE A 712 0.63 -15.84 3.84
CA PHE A 712 -0.15 -14.62 3.74
C PHE A 712 0.23 -13.64 4.85
N PHE A 713 0.31 -12.37 4.51
CA PHE A 713 0.48 -11.28 5.49
C PHE A 713 -0.71 -10.32 5.41
N VAL A 714 -1.42 -10.17 6.51
CA VAL A 714 -2.51 -9.21 6.69
C VAL A 714 -2.17 -8.29 7.86
N GLN A 715 -2.61 -7.04 7.79
CA GLN A 715 -2.27 -6.03 8.79
C GLN A 715 -3.47 -5.18 9.19
N GLN A 716 -3.57 -4.90 10.49
CA GLN A 716 -4.51 -3.93 11.07
C GLN A 716 -3.72 -2.89 11.88
N GLY A 717 -3.96 -1.60 11.64
CA GLY A 717 -3.41 -0.50 12.42
C GLY A 717 -4.30 -0.08 13.59
N GLY A 718 -3.95 1.05 14.23
CA GLY A 718 -4.74 1.64 15.32
C GLY A 718 -4.35 1.17 16.73
N PHE A 719 -3.27 0.40 16.86
CA PHE A 719 -2.78 -0.07 18.15
C PHE A 719 -1.83 0.91 18.85
N ASP A 720 -1.53 2.05 18.21
CA ASP A 720 -0.79 3.12 18.85
C ASP A 720 -1.63 3.86 19.91
N ALA A 721 -1.65 3.28 21.11
CA ALA A 721 -2.58 3.63 22.18
C ALA A 721 -2.13 4.81 23.05
N HIS A 722 -1.17 5.66 22.65
CA HIS A 722 -0.76 6.81 23.48
C HIS A 722 -1.93 7.77 23.77
N GLY A 723 -2.81 7.96 22.78
CA GLY A 723 -3.96 8.87 22.85
C GLY A 723 -5.22 8.26 23.47
N GLY A 724 -5.19 6.98 23.86
CA GLY A 724 -6.31 6.27 24.48
C GLY A 724 -6.69 4.95 23.81
N PRO A 725 -7.65 4.20 24.38
CA PRO A 725 -7.91 2.82 24.01
C PRO A 725 -8.80 2.65 22.76
N ALA A 726 -9.40 3.73 22.23
CA ALA A 726 -10.41 3.67 21.17
C ALA A 726 -9.89 2.99 19.89
N GLY A 727 -8.68 3.33 19.44
CA GLY A 727 -8.05 2.69 18.28
C GLY A 727 -7.86 1.18 18.48
N THR A 728 -7.43 0.78 19.68
CA THR A 728 -7.28 -0.64 20.03
C THR A 728 -8.62 -1.38 20.05
N GLN A 729 -9.68 -0.78 20.60
CA GLN A 729 -11.00 -1.44 20.64
C GLN A 729 -11.59 -1.61 19.25
N ASN A 730 -11.53 -0.58 18.41
CA ASN A 730 -12.02 -0.66 17.03
C ASN A 730 -11.22 -1.69 16.22
N GLY A 731 -9.88 -1.66 16.33
CA GLY A 731 -9.02 -2.62 15.65
C GLY A 731 -9.25 -4.06 16.08
N LEU A 732 -9.48 -4.33 17.37
CA LEU A 732 -9.81 -5.67 17.86
C LEU A 732 -11.19 -6.14 17.38
N ALA A 733 -12.18 -5.25 17.31
CA ALA A 733 -13.51 -5.57 16.81
C ALA A 733 -13.49 -5.92 15.32
N ASP A 734 -12.77 -5.13 14.51
CA ASP A 734 -12.59 -5.40 13.08
C ASP A 734 -11.87 -6.75 12.85
N ILE A 735 -10.85 -7.05 13.66
CA ILE A 735 -10.15 -8.34 13.64
C ILE A 735 -11.09 -9.50 13.99
N ASP A 736 -11.91 -9.36 15.04
CA ASP A 736 -12.81 -10.43 15.46
C ASP A 736 -13.85 -10.74 14.36
N ASN A 737 -14.43 -9.70 13.74
CA ASN A 737 -15.34 -9.85 12.60
C ASN A 737 -14.66 -10.54 11.40
N ALA A 738 -13.42 -10.17 11.09
CA ALA A 738 -12.64 -10.79 10.02
C ALA A 738 -12.31 -12.25 10.31
N LEU A 739 -11.90 -12.58 11.54
CA LEU A 739 -11.68 -13.97 11.97
C LEU A 739 -12.97 -14.79 11.91
N SER A 740 -14.11 -14.19 12.26
CA SER A 740 -15.41 -14.86 12.23
C SER A 740 -15.77 -15.31 10.82
N SER A 741 -15.72 -14.37 9.88
CA SER A 741 -16.04 -14.60 8.46
C SER A 741 -15.03 -15.55 7.82
N PHE A 742 -13.73 -15.35 8.09
CA PHE A 742 -12.66 -16.19 7.57
C PHE A 742 -12.76 -17.64 8.08
N THR A 743 -12.93 -17.84 9.38
CA THR A 743 -13.05 -19.18 9.96
C THR A 743 -14.28 -19.90 9.41
N THR A 744 -15.42 -19.19 9.31
CA THR A 744 -16.64 -19.74 8.72
C THR A 744 -16.40 -20.20 7.28
N GLU A 745 -15.78 -19.37 6.46
CA GLU A 745 -15.45 -19.71 5.07
C GLU A 745 -14.52 -20.91 4.97
N MET A 746 -13.44 -20.94 5.76
CA MET A 746 -12.48 -22.05 5.76
C MET A 746 -13.12 -23.35 6.27
N ILE A 747 -14.08 -23.30 7.18
CA ILE A 747 -14.84 -24.48 7.61
C ILE A 747 -15.76 -24.97 6.48
N LEU A 748 -16.50 -24.06 5.83
CA LEU A 748 -17.42 -24.40 4.75
C LEU A 748 -16.71 -25.05 3.56
N THR A 749 -15.52 -24.54 3.19
CA THR A 749 -14.72 -25.10 2.09
C THR A 749 -13.80 -26.25 2.54
N GLY A 750 -13.87 -26.65 3.81
CA GLY A 750 -13.06 -27.73 4.39
C GLY A 750 -11.56 -27.42 4.42
N ALA A 751 -11.17 -26.15 4.37
CA ALA A 751 -9.79 -25.66 4.41
C ALA A 751 -9.27 -25.42 5.83
N TRP A 752 -10.13 -25.36 6.84
CA TRP A 752 -9.74 -24.94 8.20
C TRP A 752 -8.62 -25.78 8.83
N ASP A 753 -8.56 -27.08 8.56
CA ASP A 753 -7.49 -27.96 9.04
C ASP A 753 -6.13 -27.72 8.34
N ASP A 754 -6.14 -27.07 7.18
CA ASP A 754 -4.93 -26.75 6.40
C ASP A 754 -4.40 -25.34 6.68
N VAL A 755 -5.08 -24.55 7.54
CA VAL A 755 -4.81 -23.12 7.74
C VAL A 755 -4.40 -22.82 9.18
N VAL A 756 -3.40 -21.96 9.34
CA VAL A 756 -3.00 -21.39 10.62
C VAL A 756 -2.96 -19.87 10.54
N VAL A 757 -3.64 -19.19 11.45
CA VAL A 757 -3.54 -17.75 11.69
C VAL A 757 -2.67 -17.51 12.92
N VAL A 758 -1.60 -16.74 12.77
CA VAL A 758 -0.73 -16.32 13.90
C VAL A 758 -0.78 -14.80 14.07
N SER A 759 -1.12 -14.34 15.27
CA SER A 759 -1.16 -12.92 15.57
C SER A 759 0.20 -12.42 16.05
N ALA A 760 0.63 -11.24 15.59
CA ALA A 760 1.86 -10.59 16.04
C ALA A 760 1.69 -9.07 16.15
N SER A 761 2.62 -8.42 16.85
CA SER A 761 2.72 -6.96 16.95
C SER A 761 4.17 -6.59 17.22
N ASP A 762 4.52 -5.32 17.01
CA ASP A 762 5.83 -4.74 17.27
C ASP A 762 6.32 -5.11 18.69
N PHE A 763 5.46 -4.84 19.68
CA PHE A 763 5.67 -5.07 21.10
C PHE A 763 4.32 -4.97 21.84
N ALA A 764 4.33 -5.18 23.15
CA ALA A 764 3.19 -4.85 24.02
C ALA A 764 3.17 -3.38 24.44
N ARG A 765 2.07 -2.93 25.06
CA ARG A 765 2.02 -1.64 25.77
C ARG A 765 2.37 -1.75 27.26
N THR A 766 2.72 -0.62 27.87
CA THR A 766 3.01 -0.52 29.30
C THR A 766 1.84 -0.99 30.16
N LEU A 767 2.13 -1.62 31.29
CA LEU A 767 1.09 -1.99 32.26
C LEU A 767 0.47 -0.76 32.94
N THR A 768 1.15 0.38 33.02
CA THR A 768 0.56 1.62 33.55
C THR A 768 -0.03 2.49 32.44
N ASP A 769 -1.06 3.28 32.76
CA ASP A 769 -1.52 4.36 31.88
C ASP A 769 -0.58 5.58 31.86
N ASN A 770 -0.74 6.45 30.85
CA ASN A 770 -0.04 7.73 30.70
C ASN A 770 -0.96 8.96 30.91
N GLY A 771 -2.12 8.76 31.52
CA GLY A 771 -3.18 9.76 31.71
C GLY A 771 -4.27 9.76 30.63
N ALA A 772 -4.00 9.21 29.44
CA ALA A 772 -4.99 9.05 28.37
C ALA A 772 -5.03 7.62 27.82
N GLY A 773 -3.86 7.02 27.62
CA GLY A 773 -3.68 5.67 27.10
C GLY A 773 -2.40 5.03 27.64
N THR A 774 -1.59 4.38 26.79
CA THR A 774 -0.41 3.60 27.23
C THR A 774 0.82 3.84 26.34
N ASP A 775 2.01 3.69 26.92
CA ASP A 775 3.28 3.89 26.21
C ASP A 775 3.86 2.55 25.72
N HIS A 776 5.05 2.61 25.09
CA HIS A 776 5.75 1.44 24.56
C HIS A 776 6.19 0.46 25.66
N GLY A 777 5.84 -0.82 25.48
CA GLY A 777 6.25 -1.95 26.31
C GLY A 777 7.14 -2.94 25.55
N TRP A 778 7.19 -4.19 25.99
CA TRP A 778 8.08 -5.21 25.42
C TRP A 778 7.36 -6.55 25.23
N GLY A 779 7.37 -7.44 26.23
CA GLY A 779 6.64 -8.71 26.18
C GLY A 779 5.13 -8.53 26.33
N GLY A 780 4.34 -9.29 25.57
CA GLY A 780 2.88 -9.16 25.52
C GLY A 780 2.14 -10.46 25.22
N ASN A 781 0.82 -10.37 25.08
CA ASN A 781 -0.05 -11.52 24.83
C ASN A 781 -0.54 -11.55 23.37
N MET A 782 -0.50 -12.73 22.76
CA MET A 782 -0.89 -13.00 21.37
C MET A 782 -1.72 -14.29 21.31
N PHE A 783 -2.18 -14.68 20.12
CA PHE A 783 -2.86 -15.95 19.88
C PHE A 783 -2.42 -16.61 18.56
N ILE A 784 -2.68 -17.91 18.47
CA ILE A 784 -2.57 -18.72 17.25
C ILE A 784 -3.85 -19.53 17.07
N ALA A 785 -4.41 -19.55 15.87
CA ALA A 785 -5.68 -20.20 15.54
C ALA A 785 -5.57 -21.07 14.27
N GLY A 786 -6.37 -22.14 14.18
CA GLY A 786 -6.41 -23.04 13.02
C GLY A 786 -7.03 -24.39 13.39
N GLY A 787 -7.56 -25.13 12.41
CA GLY A 787 -8.29 -26.38 12.68
C GLY A 787 -7.44 -27.44 13.39
N LEU A 788 -6.17 -27.54 12.99
CA LEU A 788 -5.20 -28.43 13.63
C LEU A 788 -4.46 -27.80 14.81
N VAL A 789 -4.68 -26.54 15.17
CA VAL A 789 -4.07 -25.96 16.38
C VAL A 789 -4.57 -26.72 17.60
N ARG A 790 -3.67 -27.01 18.54
CA ARG A 790 -3.96 -27.60 19.84
C ARG A 790 -4.38 -26.47 20.80
N GLY A 791 -5.61 -25.98 20.63
CA GLY A 791 -6.16 -24.86 21.39
C GLY A 791 -6.66 -25.18 22.80
N GLY A 792 -7.42 -24.25 23.37
CA GLY A 792 -8.01 -24.35 24.72
C GLY A 792 -6.97 -24.27 25.85
N GLN A 793 -5.78 -23.74 25.55
CA GLN A 793 -4.66 -23.62 26.47
C GLN A 793 -3.85 -22.36 26.21
N MET A 794 -2.98 -22.02 27.16
CA MET A 794 -2.12 -20.86 27.12
C MET A 794 -0.65 -21.27 27.31
N PHE A 795 0.21 -20.86 26.39
CA PHE A 795 1.65 -21.05 26.44
C PHE A 795 2.35 -19.79 26.97
N GLY A 796 3.62 -19.93 27.37
CA GLY A 796 4.37 -18.84 28.02
C GLY A 796 3.92 -18.58 29.46
N LYS A 797 4.18 -17.38 29.99
CA LYS A 797 3.86 -17.02 31.38
C LYS A 797 3.21 -15.64 31.47
N PHE A 798 1.96 -15.59 31.87
CA PHE A 798 1.27 -14.31 32.12
C PHE A 798 1.82 -13.64 33.40
N PRO A 799 1.94 -12.30 33.46
CA PRO A 799 2.41 -11.62 34.67
C PRO A 799 1.51 -11.90 35.88
N ASN A 800 2.13 -12.19 37.02
CA ASN A 800 1.45 -12.38 38.28
C ASN A 800 1.31 -11.09 39.11
N ARG A 801 1.83 -9.96 38.60
CA ARG A 801 1.83 -8.63 39.22
C ARG A 801 1.78 -7.56 38.14
N TYR A 802 1.03 -6.48 38.41
CA TYR A 802 0.95 -5.30 37.55
C TYR A 802 1.82 -4.15 38.08
N ALA A 803 1.83 -3.93 39.39
CA ALA A 803 2.59 -2.84 40.00
C ALA A 803 4.10 -3.12 39.94
N GLU A 804 4.90 -2.07 39.92
CA GLU A 804 6.34 -2.22 40.19
C GLU A 804 6.51 -2.71 41.63
N CYS A 805 7.36 -3.72 41.82
CA CYS A 805 7.71 -4.18 43.14
C CYS A 805 9.18 -4.59 43.23
N ASP A 806 9.81 -4.30 44.37
CA ASP A 806 11.22 -4.62 44.65
C ASP A 806 11.46 -6.13 44.58
N ASP A 807 10.66 -6.89 45.34
CA ASP A 807 10.68 -8.36 45.42
C ASP A 807 9.38 -8.96 44.86
N GLY A 808 9.48 -10.01 44.04
CA GLY A 808 8.34 -10.76 43.50
C GLY A 808 7.84 -10.34 42.11
N CYS A 809 8.43 -9.30 41.50
CA CYS A 809 8.16 -8.85 40.12
C CYS A 809 9.45 -8.91 39.27
N PRO A 810 10.05 -10.08 39.04
CA PRO A 810 11.36 -10.19 38.38
C PRO A 810 11.35 -9.70 36.92
N LEU A 811 10.19 -9.74 36.24
CA LEU A 811 10.07 -9.40 34.81
C LEU A 811 9.80 -7.92 34.56
N ASN A 812 9.38 -7.15 35.57
CA ASN A 812 9.06 -5.74 35.39
C ASN A 812 10.33 -4.87 35.56
N ILE A 813 10.78 -4.21 34.50
CA ILE A 813 12.06 -3.49 34.49
C ILE A 813 11.97 -2.07 35.05
N ASP A 814 10.78 -1.46 35.08
CA ASP A 814 10.58 -0.07 35.50
C ASP A 814 9.16 0.26 36.01
N ALA A 815 9.00 1.48 36.51
CA ALA A 815 7.72 2.00 37.03
C ALA A 815 6.60 2.09 35.99
N ARG A 816 6.90 2.00 34.68
CA ARG A 816 5.88 2.00 33.62
C ARG A 816 5.33 0.60 33.38
N GLY A 817 5.93 -0.44 33.96
CA GLY A 817 5.43 -1.80 33.78
C GLY A 817 5.81 -2.39 32.43
N ARG A 818 7.07 -2.23 32.02
CA ARG A 818 7.60 -2.89 30.82
C ARG A 818 8.08 -4.28 31.19
N LEU A 819 7.49 -5.31 30.57
CA LEU A 819 7.79 -6.70 30.92
C LEU A 819 8.83 -7.34 30.00
N ILE A 820 9.80 -8.00 30.62
CA ILE A 820 10.72 -8.92 29.94
C ILE A 820 9.91 -10.10 29.38
N PRO A 821 9.97 -10.39 28.07
CA PRO A 821 9.34 -11.57 27.49
C PRO A 821 9.89 -12.85 28.14
N THR A 822 9.00 -13.77 28.48
CA THR A 822 9.38 -15.13 28.92
C THR A 822 9.52 -16.09 27.75
N THR A 823 8.93 -15.73 26.61
CA THR A 823 8.93 -16.52 25.38
C THR A 823 9.47 -15.63 24.25
N PRO A 824 10.49 -16.07 23.50
CA PRO A 824 10.95 -15.35 22.31
C PRO A 824 9.97 -15.57 21.14
N TRP A 825 10.02 -14.73 20.10
CA TRP A 825 9.23 -14.97 18.87
C TRP A 825 9.55 -16.32 18.21
N GLU A 826 10.80 -16.76 18.29
CA GLU A 826 11.30 -18.09 17.91
C GLU A 826 10.45 -19.22 18.52
N GLY A 827 9.83 -18.95 19.67
CA GLY A 827 9.05 -19.89 20.43
C GLY A 827 7.86 -20.48 19.69
N VAL A 828 7.22 -19.71 18.81
CA VAL A 828 6.06 -20.17 18.00
C VAL A 828 6.50 -20.60 16.62
N TRP A 829 7.48 -19.89 16.04
CA TRP A 829 7.95 -20.14 14.68
C TRP A 829 8.61 -21.51 14.51
N LYS A 830 9.20 -22.10 15.55
CA LYS A 830 9.75 -23.45 15.49
C LYS A 830 8.67 -24.48 15.11
N GLY A 831 7.63 -24.60 15.93
CA GLY A 831 6.57 -25.57 15.69
C GLY A 831 5.75 -25.27 14.43
N LEU A 832 5.58 -23.98 14.09
CA LEU A 832 4.94 -23.58 12.85
C LEU A 832 5.76 -23.98 11.61
N ALA A 833 7.08 -23.80 11.63
CA ALA A 833 7.96 -24.21 10.54
C ALA A 833 8.00 -25.72 10.36
N GLU A 834 8.07 -26.48 11.46
CA GLU A 834 7.98 -27.95 11.45
C GLU A 834 6.63 -28.40 10.84
N TRP A 835 5.52 -27.82 11.28
CA TRP A 835 4.20 -28.09 10.70
C TRP A 835 4.14 -27.75 9.21
N PHE A 836 4.80 -26.67 8.79
CA PHE A 836 4.81 -26.23 7.40
C PHE A 836 5.75 -27.07 6.50
N GLY A 837 6.55 -27.99 7.06
CA GLY A 837 7.37 -28.95 6.31
C GLY A 837 8.88 -28.73 6.42
N ILE A 838 9.34 -27.87 7.32
CA ILE A 838 10.76 -27.73 7.62
C ILE A 838 11.23 -28.88 8.50
N VAL A 839 12.28 -29.58 8.06
CA VAL A 839 12.88 -30.67 8.85
C VAL A 839 13.81 -30.10 9.93
N PRO A 840 13.96 -30.76 11.09
CA PRO A 840 14.75 -30.26 12.21
C PRO A 840 16.18 -29.84 11.85
N GLU A 841 16.80 -30.52 10.87
CA GLU A 841 18.18 -30.27 10.44
C GLU A 841 18.36 -28.92 9.73
N ARG A 842 17.29 -28.33 9.18
CA ARG A 842 17.30 -27.04 8.47
C ARG A 842 16.80 -25.88 9.35
N LEU A 843 16.40 -26.14 10.60
CA LEU A 843 15.83 -25.10 11.49
C LEU A 843 16.80 -23.93 11.77
N ASP A 844 18.11 -24.18 11.81
CA ASP A 844 19.11 -23.14 12.08
C ASP A 844 19.21 -22.09 10.96
N GLU A 845 18.79 -22.41 9.74
CA GLU A 845 18.75 -21.48 8.61
C GLU A 845 17.60 -20.49 8.73
N ILE A 846 16.50 -20.91 9.34
CA ILE A 846 15.31 -20.08 9.53
C ILE A 846 15.28 -19.39 10.90
N LEU A 847 15.75 -20.03 11.96
CA LEU A 847 15.67 -19.56 13.35
C LEU A 847 17.06 -19.64 14.02
N PRO A 848 18.04 -18.84 13.59
CA PRO A 848 19.43 -18.96 14.02
C PRO A 848 19.65 -18.72 15.53
N ASN A 849 18.70 -18.05 16.19
CA ASN A 849 18.70 -17.80 17.63
C ASN A 849 18.06 -18.94 18.44
N ALA A 850 17.33 -19.88 17.83
CA ALA A 850 16.60 -20.92 18.56
C ALA A 850 17.51 -21.70 19.53
N LYS A 851 18.75 -22.02 19.13
CA LYS A 851 19.77 -22.65 19.98
C LYS A 851 20.12 -21.91 21.28
N LEU A 852 19.82 -20.61 21.39
CA LEU A 852 20.02 -19.86 22.63
C LEU A 852 18.93 -20.16 23.67
N PHE A 853 17.80 -20.72 23.22
CA PHE A 853 16.59 -20.98 24.00
C PHE A 853 16.25 -22.49 24.11
N ASP A 854 17.10 -23.37 23.56
CA ASP A 854 16.89 -24.81 23.64
C ASP A 854 17.19 -25.36 25.06
N ALA A 855 16.75 -26.59 25.32
CA ALA A 855 16.93 -27.22 26.64
C ALA A 855 18.39 -27.59 26.95
N GLU A 856 19.33 -27.47 26.00
CA GLU A 856 20.75 -27.81 26.15
C GLU A 856 21.61 -26.56 26.43
N GLY A 857 21.08 -25.37 26.11
CA GLY A 857 21.65 -24.09 26.46
C GLY A 857 21.69 -23.90 27.98
N ARG A 858 22.90 -23.86 28.56
CA ARG A 858 23.09 -23.64 30.02
C ARG A 858 22.26 -22.48 30.57
N ARG A 859 22.17 -21.37 29.82
CA ARG A 859 21.41 -20.17 30.21
C ARG A 859 19.89 -20.39 30.16
N ALA A 860 19.39 -21.11 29.16
CA ALA A 860 17.98 -21.45 29.07
C ALA A 860 17.56 -22.34 30.25
N GLN A 861 18.40 -23.32 30.64
CA GLN A 861 18.15 -24.15 31.83
C GLN A 861 18.09 -23.33 33.12
N GLU A 862 19.01 -22.38 33.32
CA GLU A 862 18.98 -21.45 34.47
C GLU A 862 17.68 -20.64 34.48
N ILE A 863 17.25 -20.13 33.34
CA ILE A 863 16.01 -19.34 33.22
C ILE A 863 14.77 -20.19 33.47
N THR A 864 14.73 -21.44 32.98
CA THR A 864 13.62 -22.36 33.26
C THR A 864 13.49 -22.65 34.77
N GLN A 865 14.57 -22.56 35.56
CA GLN A 865 14.49 -22.66 37.02
C GLN A 865 13.79 -21.45 37.66
N HIS A 866 13.94 -20.26 37.07
CA HIS A 866 13.24 -19.04 37.53
C HIS A 866 11.80 -18.96 37.00
N HIS A 867 11.60 -19.42 35.76
CA HIS A 867 10.33 -19.38 35.03
C HIS A 867 10.13 -20.72 34.32
N PRO A 868 9.42 -21.70 34.93
CA PRO A 868 9.32 -23.06 34.41
C PRO A 868 8.37 -23.16 33.20
N VAL A 869 8.72 -22.49 32.11
CA VAL A 869 8.00 -22.50 30.84
C VAL A 869 8.92 -22.92 29.72
N LYS A 870 8.34 -23.60 28.73
CA LYS A 870 9.06 -24.01 27.52
C LYS A 870 9.19 -22.80 26.59
N ALA A 871 10.42 -22.33 26.38
CA ALA A 871 10.67 -21.17 25.52
C ALA A 871 10.45 -21.47 24.02
N LEU A 872 10.71 -22.71 23.58
CA LEU A 872 10.50 -23.17 22.21
C LEU A 872 9.39 -24.21 22.11
N LEU A 873 8.32 -23.90 21.40
CA LEU A 873 7.20 -24.81 21.12
C LEU A 873 7.48 -25.55 19.81
N GLY A 874 7.47 -26.87 19.87
CA GLY A 874 7.57 -27.75 18.69
C GLY A 874 6.19 -28.04 18.10
N MET A 875 6.18 -28.74 16.97
CA MET A 875 4.95 -29.09 16.26
C MET A 875 3.93 -29.82 17.15
N ASP A 876 4.37 -30.78 17.96
CA ASP A 876 3.48 -31.57 18.81
C ASP A 876 2.86 -30.76 19.97
N ASP A 877 3.52 -29.67 20.39
CA ASP A 877 2.97 -28.76 21.39
C ASP A 877 1.83 -27.92 20.77
N LEU A 878 2.04 -27.40 19.56
CA LEU A 878 1.14 -26.45 18.90
C LEU A 878 0.04 -27.10 18.07
N PHE A 879 0.25 -28.31 17.55
CA PHE A 879 -0.65 -28.93 16.58
C PHE A 879 -1.14 -30.32 17.01
N LYS A 880 -2.37 -30.63 16.60
CA LYS A 880 -2.98 -31.95 16.64
C LYS A 880 -2.43 -32.77 15.46
N PRO A 881 -2.34 -34.10 15.57
CA PRO A 881 -2.01 -34.95 14.43
C PRO A 881 -3.04 -34.75 13.32
N SER A 882 -2.60 -34.63 12.06
CA SER A 882 -3.51 -34.60 10.92
C SER A 882 -4.35 -35.87 10.89
N PRO A 883 -5.68 -35.79 10.70
CA PRO A 883 -6.48 -36.99 10.49
C PRO A 883 -6.01 -37.72 9.22
N PRO A 884 -6.06 -39.07 9.17
CA PRO A 884 -5.76 -39.80 7.95
C PRO A 884 -6.72 -39.37 6.84
N SER A 885 -6.18 -39.05 5.65
CA SER A 885 -6.97 -38.56 4.51
C SER A 885 -8.16 -39.49 4.24
N PRO A 886 -9.42 -39.02 4.32
CA PRO A 886 -10.56 -39.86 4.00
C PRO A 886 -10.59 -40.16 2.50
N PRO A 887 -11.13 -41.32 2.06
CA PRO A 887 -11.49 -41.52 0.66
C PRO A 887 -12.51 -40.47 0.24
N ALA A 888 -12.46 -40.04 -1.02
CA ALA A 888 -13.38 -39.07 -1.61
C ALA A 888 -14.84 -39.56 -1.56
N ASP A 889 -15.55 -39.22 -0.49
CA ASP A 889 -17.00 -39.32 -0.34
C ASP A 889 -17.53 -38.02 0.28
N PRO A 890 -18.78 -37.61 -0.03
CA PRO A 890 -19.26 -36.26 0.25
C PRO A 890 -19.39 -35.98 1.75
N PRO A 891 -19.18 -34.73 2.19
CA PRO A 891 -19.15 -34.35 3.59
C PRO A 891 -20.49 -34.60 4.29
N ALA A 892 -20.42 -34.95 5.57
CA ALA A 892 -21.57 -34.97 6.46
C ALA A 892 -22.23 -33.58 6.53
N PRO A 893 -23.55 -33.48 6.73
CA PRO A 893 -24.24 -32.19 6.74
C PRO A 893 -23.65 -31.27 7.82
N PRO A 894 -23.40 -29.99 7.48
CA PRO A 894 -22.81 -29.01 8.41
C PRO A 894 -23.71 -28.82 9.64
N ARG A 895 -23.09 -28.57 10.79
CA ARG A 895 -23.84 -27.98 11.92
C ARG A 895 -24.38 -26.62 11.46
N PRO A 896 -25.61 -26.26 11.85
CA PRO A 896 -26.18 -24.98 11.45
C PRO A 896 -25.25 -23.84 11.89
N PRO A 897 -24.97 -22.87 11.00
CA PRO A 897 -24.16 -21.71 11.35
C PRO A 897 -24.82 -20.96 12.51
N PRO A 898 -24.04 -20.32 13.40
CA PRO A 898 -24.61 -19.30 14.25
C PRO A 898 -25.27 -18.25 13.34
N GLY A 899 -26.56 -18.01 13.54
CA GLY A 899 -27.26 -16.96 12.79
C GLY A 899 -26.58 -15.60 12.97
N PRO A 900 -26.75 -14.64 12.03
CA PRO A 900 -26.18 -13.31 12.16
C PRO A 900 -26.53 -12.72 13.52
N ARG A 901 -25.52 -12.44 14.34
CA ARG A 901 -25.71 -11.93 15.71
C ARG A 901 -25.67 -10.41 15.74
N PRO A 902 -26.42 -9.76 16.64
CA PRO A 902 -26.57 -8.31 16.69
C PRO A 902 -25.25 -7.59 16.93
N GLN A 903 -24.94 -6.54 16.15
CA GLN A 903 -23.86 -5.59 16.48
C GLN A 903 -24.13 -4.95 17.84
N ALA A 904 -23.19 -5.07 18.78
CA ALA A 904 -23.24 -4.34 20.04
C ALA A 904 -23.03 -2.83 19.78
N CYS A 905 -23.87 -1.98 20.36
CA CYS A 905 -23.73 -0.52 20.26
C CYS A 905 -22.38 -0.08 20.87
N LEU A 906 -21.44 0.32 20.02
CA LEU A 906 -20.17 0.92 20.44
C LEU A 906 -20.43 2.27 21.17
N PRO A 907 -19.77 2.55 22.31
CA PRO A 907 -19.74 3.88 22.89
C PRO A 907 -18.83 4.79 22.04
N LEU A 908 -19.42 5.74 21.32
CA LEU A 908 -18.69 6.83 20.66
C LEU A 908 -18.17 7.80 21.73
N VAL A 909 -16.87 7.77 22.02
CA VAL A 909 -16.22 8.84 22.79
C VAL A 909 -15.68 9.88 21.81
N GLU A 910 -16.26 11.08 21.88
CA GLU A 910 -16.09 12.21 20.96
C GLU A 910 -14.65 12.74 20.84
N SER A 911 -14.26 13.10 19.60
CA SER A 911 -13.72 14.43 19.37
C SER A 911 -14.23 15.00 18.03
N ARG A 912 -14.87 16.19 18.12
CA ARG A 912 -15.34 17.10 17.06
C ARG A 912 -16.85 17.05 16.68
N TYR A 913 -17.56 18.05 17.22
CA TYR A 913 -18.85 18.69 16.83
C TYR A 913 -20.22 18.06 17.23
N CYS A 914 -20.81 18.64 18.29
CA CYS A 914 -22.24 18.80 18.68
C CYS A 914 -23.30 18.76 17.55
N TRP A 915 -24.52 18.20 17.62
CA TRP A 915 -25.36 17.47 18.62
C TRP A 915 -26.41 16.61 17.85
N GLY A 916 -27.04 15.66 18.57
CA GLY A 916 -27.85 14.52 18.10
C GLY A 916 -28.91 14.75 17.00
N ILE A 917 -28.93 13.82 16.05
CA ILE A 917 -29.99 13.69 15.03
C ILE A 917 -31.22 13.09 15.71
N THR A 918 -32.33 13.82 15.76
CA THR A 918 -33.64 13.24 16.04
C THR A 918 -34.12 12.50 14.79
N HIS A 919 -34.45 11.22 14.93
CA HIS A 919 -35.05 10.43 13.86
C HIS A 919 -36.57 10.37 14.07
N THR A 920 -37.32 10.56 12.98
CA THR A 920 -38.78 10.40 12.93
C THR A 920 -39.11 9.13 12.15
N ALA A 921 -39.75 8.16 12.81
CA ALA A 921 -40.27 6.96 12.14
C ALA A 921 -41.81 7.07 11.99
N PRO A 922 -42.36 6.93 10.76
CA PRO A 922 -43.80 6.83 10.57
C PRO A 922 -44.30 5.45 11.02
N LEU A 923 -45.41 5.43 11.76
CA LEU A 923 -46.08 4.19 12.19
C LEU A 923 -46.78 3.52 11.00
N LEU A 924 -46.28 2.37 10.55
CA LEU A 924 -46.84 1.62 9.43
C LEU A 924 -47.89 0.59 9.91
N GLN A 925 -49.18 0.91 9.83
CA GLN A 925 -50.15 0.07 9.10
C GLN A 925 -51.53 0.72 8.92
N SER A 926 -52.08 0.43 7.74
CA SER A 926 -53.41 0.74 7.23
C SER A 926 -54.52 0.02 8.00
N VAL A 927 -55.43 0.78 8.61
CA VAL A 927 -56.81 0.32 8.86
C VAL A 927 -57.75 1.48 8.52
N GLU A 928 -58.45 1.35 7.38
CA GLU A 928 -59.64 2.16 7.09
C GLU A 928 -60.75 1.72 8.06
N GLY A 929 -61.16 2.61 8.96
CA GLY A 929 -62.39 2.44 9.73
C GLY A 929 -62.31 2.83 11.21
N ALA A 930 -62.68 4.08 11.47
CA ALA A 930 -63.33 4.59 12.70
C ALA A 930 -62.65 4.40 14.08
N GLY A 931 -62.16 5.51 14.64
CA GLY A 931 -61.90 5.71 16.06
C GLY A 931 -60.61 6.50 16.30
N GLU A 932 -60.64 7.48 17.20
CA GLU A 932 -59.45 8.20 17.67
C GLU A 932 -58.46 7.18 18.29
N VAL A 933 -57.43 6.79 17.56
CA VAL A 933 -56.41 5.84 18.05
C VAL A 933 -55.36 6.65 18.82
N THR A 934 -55.39 6.57 20.14
CA THR A 934 -54.31 7.05 20.99
C THR A 934 -53.17 6.03 20.96
N PHE A 935 -52.05 6.39 20.34
CA PHE A 935 -50.83 5.56 20.35
C PHE A 935 -50.15 5.64 21.72
N ASP A 936 -49.67 4.50 22.21
CA ASP A 936 -48.99 4.45 23.50
C ASP A 936 -47.45 4.31 23.35
N ALA A 937 -46.75 4.34 24.49
CA ALA A 937 -45.29 4.22 24.50
C ALA A 937 -44.77 2.84 24.02
N ALA A 938 -45.62 1.81 23.96
CA ALA A 938 -45.26 0.50 23.41
C ALA A 938 -45.24 0.54 21.87
N ASP A 939 -46.19 1.24 21.24
CA ASP A 939 -46.24 1.39 19.78
C ASP A 939 -45.01 2.14 19.22
N CYS A 940 -44.59 3.23 19.89
CA CYS A 940 -43.37 3.95 19.51
C CYS A 940 -42.09 3.16 19.76
N ARG A 941 -42.07 2.26 20.76
CA ARG A 941 -40.94 1.35 20.98
C ARG A 941 -40.82 0.35 19.83
N ALA A 942 -41.93 -0.23 19.38
CA ALA A 942 -41.92 -1.17 18.26
C ALA A 942 -41.45 -0.50 16.96
N ALA A 943 -41.90 0.73 16.67
CA ALA A 943 -41.45 1.48 15.49
C ALA A 943 -39.96 1.82 15.52
N CYS A 944 -39.42 2.18 16.69
CA CYS A 944 -37.99 2.42 16.87
C CYS A 944 -37.16 1.15 16.67
N THR A 945 -37.62 0.00 17.20
CA THR A 945 -36.97 -1.30 16.99
C THR A 945 -36.90 -1.64 15.50
N VAL A 946 -37.99 -1.49 14.76
CA VAL A 946 -38.03 -1.75 13.31
C VAL A 946 -37.11 -0.78 12.52
N HIS A 947 -37.01 0.47 12.95
CA HIS A 947 -36.11 1.45 12.33
C HIS A 947 -34.63 1.10 12.60
N SER A 948 -34.30 0.69 13.83
CA SER A 948 -32.98 0.19 14.24
C SER A 948 -32.58 -1.10 13.51
N GLU A 949 -33.52 -2.01 13.28
CA GLU A 949 -33.33 -3.23 12.48
C GLU A 949 -33.05 -2.95 11.00
N ARG A 950 -33.74 -1.97 10.40
CA ARG A 950 -33.50 -1.55 8.99
C ARG A 950 -32.13 -0.91 8.74
N HIS A 951 -31.46 -0.46 9.79
CA HIS A 951 -30.17 0.23 9.71
C HIS A 951 -29.05 -0.51 10.46
N SER A 952 -29.22 -1.81 10.73
CA SER A 952 -28.22 -2.69 11.33
C SER A 952 -27.70 -2.25 12.72
N GLN A 953 -28.45 -1.45 13.48
CA GLN A 953 -28.06 -0.92 14.80
C GLN A 953 -28.92 -1.50 15.93
N GLN A 954 -29.00 -2.83 16.03
CA GLN A 954 -29.86 -3.51 17.00
C GLN A 954 -29.45 -3.19 18.45
N GLY A 955 -30.39 -2.64 19.25
CA GLY A 955 -30.21 -2.42 20.70
C GLY A 955 -29.95 -0.97 21.15
N CYS A 956 -29.83 0.00 20.23
CA CYS A 956 -29.44 1.38 20.59
C CYS A 956 -30.62 2.33 20.92
N CYS A 957 -31.85 1.83 21.07
CA CYS A 957 -33.03 2.68 21.27
C CYS A 957 -33.37 2.92 22.76
N ARG A 958 -33.35 4.19 23.21
CA ARG A 958 -33.85 4.59 24.55
C ARG A 958 -34.88 5.72 24.43
N PHE A 959 -36.06 5.49 25.00
CA PHE A 959 -37.22 6.39 24.97
C PHE A 959 -37.44 7.04 26.34
N THR A 960 -37.72 8.35 26.38
CA THR A 960 -38.15 9.07 27.60
C THR A 960 -39.64 9.41 27.48
N PRO A 961 -40.53 8.93 28.37
CA PRO A 961 -41.94 9.26 28.28
C PRO A 961 -42.19 10.62 28.93
N HIS A 962 -42.50 11.65 28.14
CA HIS A 962 -43.54 12.64 28.49
C HIS A 962 -43.71 13.72 27.41
N VAL A 963 -44.84 13.69 26.71
CA VAL A 963 -45.78 14.82 26.62
C VAL A 963 -47.17 14.19 26.41
N GLU A 964 -48.14 14.47 27.30
CA GLU A 964 -49.54 14.19 27.00
C GLU A 964 -49.98 15.06 25.81
N GLY A 965 -50.51 14.45 24.75
CA GLY A 965 -51.12 15.16 23.62
C GLY A 965 -50.25 15.35 22.38
N LEU A 966 -49.67 14.26 21.84
CA LEU A 966 -49.14 14.28 20.47
C LEU A 966 -50.26 13.95 19.49
N THR A 967 -50.69 14.94 18.69
CA THR A 967 -51.69 14.80 17.61
C THR A 967 -51.07 14.46 16.25
N GLU A 968 -49.75 14.26 16.18
CA GLU A 968 -49.03 13.98 14.92
C GLU A 968 -48.55 12.52 14.86
N ARG A 969 -48.76 11.88 13.70
CA ARG A 969 -48.56 10.43 13.43
C ARG A 969 -47.08 9.99 13.33
N SER A 970 -46.20 10.49 14.19
CA SER A 970 -44.75 10.18 14.15
C SER A 970 -44.13 10.12 15.54
N CYS A 971 -43.27 9.13 15.77
CA CYS A 971 -42.48 9.00 17.01
C CYS A 971 -41.10 9.65 16.81
N ILE A 972 -40.65 10.45 17.78
CA ILE A 972 -39.32 11.07 17.80
C ILE A 972 -38.44 10.32 18.81
N PHE A 973 -37.24 9.91 18.40
CA PHE A 973 -36.25 9.27 19.28
C PHE A 973 -34.83 9.76 18.97
N SER A 974 -33.91 9.53 19.92
CA SER A 974 -32.49 9.86 19.84
C SER A 974 -31.65 8.62 20.16
N LEU A 975 -30.49 8.49 19.52
CA LEU A 975 -29.50 7.43 19.76
C LEU A 975 -28.36 8.04 20.60
N GLY A 976 -28.18 7.65 21.87
CA GLY A 976 -27.14 8.26 22.73
C GLY A 976 -26.89 7.68 24.14
N ASP A 977 -25.65 7.90 24.60
CA ASP A 977 -24.75 7.19 25.54
C ASP A 977 -24.93 7.43 27.07
N LYS A 978 -24.17 6.70 27.92
CA LYS A 978 -24.20 6.74 29.40
C LYS A 978 -22.80 6.83 30.04
N ARG A 979 -22.36 8.04 30.43
CA ARG A 979 -21.41 8.30 31.55
C ARG A 979 -21.83 9.66 32.16
N THR A 980 -22.25 9.79 33.42
CA THR A 980 -21.44 9.69 34.65
C THR A 980 -22.31 9.46 35.90
N SER A 981 -21.64 9.06 36.98
CA SER A 981 -22.08 8.85 38.36
C SER A 981 -23.00 9.92 38.97
N GLY A 982 -24.07 9.46 39.63
CA GLY A 982 -24.74 10.07 40.79
C GLY A 982 -25.00 11.58 40.81
N GLY A 983 -26.23 12.00 40.51
CA GLY A 983 -26.76 13.34 40.83
C GLY A 983 -28.15 13.58 40.22
N ASP A 984 -29.12 14.02 41.04
CA ASP A 984 -30.47 14.40 40.63
C ASP A 984 -30.46 15.52 39.56
N TRP A 985 -31.29 15.37 38.52
CA TRP A 985 -31.55 16.43 37.54
C TRP A 985 -32.36 17.57 38.19
N ARG A 986 -31.84 18.80 38.15
CA ARG A 986 -32.65 20.04 38.25
C ARG A 986 -32.46 20.88 36.99
N PRO A 987 -33.53 21.40 36.37
CA PRO A 987 -33.42 22.26 35.19
C PRO A 987 -32.96 23.67 35.59
N TRP A 988 -32.03 24.23 34.81
CA TRP A 988 -31.68 25.65 34.88
C TRP A 988 -32.58 26.42 33.90
N GLU A 989 -33.61 27.08 34.44
CA GLU A 989 -34.34 28.15 33.76
C GLU A 989 -33.49 29.43 33.79
N ASP A 990 -33.21 29.99 32.62
CA ASP A 990 -33.38 31.42 32.30
C ASP A 990 -32.50 31.87 31.13
N ARG A 991 -33.15 32.00 29.96
CA ARG A 991 -33.11 33.14 29.02
C ARG A 991 -33.55 32.66 27.64
N LEU A 992 -34.87 32.52 27.48
CA LEU A 992 -35.53 32.53 26.18
C LEU A 992 -36.07 33.95 25.93
N GLY A 993 -35.60 34.56 24.86
CA GLY A 993 -36.19 35.74 24.23
C GLY A 993 -36.39 35.45 22.74
N LEU A 994 -37.51 34.80 22.44
CA LEU A 994 -38.29 34.75 21.19
C LEU A 994 -37.64 35.25 19.89
N TYR A 995 -37.56 34.40 18.87
CA TYR A 995 -38.44 34.49 17.68
C TYR A 995 -38.39 33.19 16.85
N GLU A 996 -39.57 32.77 16.40
CA GLU A 996 -39.86 31.58 15.61
C GLU A 996 -39.31 31.70 14.17
N GLY A 997 -38.82 30.58 13.64
CA GLY A 997 -38.47 30.44 12.22
C GLY A 997 -37.65 29.18 11.98
N PHE A 998 -38.31 28.10 11.54
CA PHE A 998 -37.64 26.88 11.06
C PHE A 998 -36.83 27.20 9.80
N SER A 999 -35.50 27.06 9.86
CA SER A 999 -34.69 26.49 8.78
C SER A 999 -33.30 26.16 9.30
N ALA A 1000 -32.85 24.94 9.00
CA ALA A 1000 -31.50 24.48 9.23
C ALA A 1000 -30.59 25.03 8.13
N GLU A 1001 -29.56 25.81 8.50
CA GLU A 1001 -28.44 26.13 7.60
C GLU A 1001 -27.11 26.13 8.38
N CYS A 1002 -26.18 25.28 7.94
CA CYS A 1002 -24.80 25.19 8.44
C CYS A 1002 -23.94 26.26 7.74
N CYS A 1003 -23.31 27.16 8.51
CA CYS A 1003 -22.32 28.12 8.01
C CYS A 1003 -20.91 27.50 8.04
N PRO A 1004 -20.21 27.29 6.90
CA PRO A 1004 -18.93 26.58 6.89
C PRO A 1004 -17.73 27.41 7.37
N ARG A 1005 -17.80 28.76 7.36
CA ARG A 1005 -16.76 29.64 7.90
C ARG A 1005 -17.36 30.92 8.50
N ARG A 1006 -17.06 31.16 9.78
CA ARG A 1006 -17.32 32.42 10.49
C ARG A 1006 -16.04 33.24 10.55
N ASN A 1007 -16.17 34.57 10.57
CA ASN A 1007 -15.04 35.45 10.83
C ASN A 1007 -14.63 35.39 12.32
N ARG A 1008 -13.54 36.10 12.68
CA ARG A 1008 -12.95 36.06 14.03
C ARG A 1008 -13.89 36.56 15.13
N ASP A 1009 -14.96 37.28 14.76
CA ASP A 1009 -15.99 37.80 15.65
C ASP A 1009 -17.29 36.98 15.63
N GLY A 1010 -17.33 35.88 14.85
CA GLY A 1010 -18.41 34.91 14.87
C GLY A 1010 -19.58 35.20 13.92
N GLU A 1011 -19.47 36.15 13.00
CA GLU A 1011 -20.48 36.41 11.95
C GLU A 1011 -20.18 35.64 10.66
N CYS A 1012 -21.22 35.29 9.88
CA CYS A 1012 -21.06 34.70 8.54
C CYS A 1012 -20.75 35.81 7.51
N ASN A 1013 -19.91 35.54 6.51
CA ASN A 1013 -19.51 36.57 5.52
C ASN A 1013 -20.62 36.85 4.49
N ASP A 1014 -21.01 38.11 4.33
CA ASP A 1014 -22.26 38.55 3.67
C ASP A 1014 -22.24 38.70 2.11
N ASN A 1015 -21.37 38.03 1.35
CA ASN A 1015 -21.22 38.35 -0.10
C ASN A 1015 -21.34 37.20 -1.13
N GLU A 1016 -22.09 36.14 -0.85
CA GLU A 1016 -22.40 35.11 -1.87
C GLU A 1016 -23.88 34.77 -2.01
N VAL A 1017 -24.74 35.78 -2.16
CA VAL A 1017 -26.06 35.58 -2.77
C VAL A 1017 -26.25 36.59 -3.89
N LYS A 1018 -26.33 36.12 -5.15
CA LYS A 1018 -26.91 36.90 -6.26
C LYS A 1018 -27.95 36.12 -7.06
N PRO A 1019 -29.01 36.78 -7.57
CA PRO A 1019 -30.19 36.14 -8.14
C PRO A 1019 -30.17 36.02 -9.67
N LEU A 1020 -30.85 35.01 -10.20
CA LEU A 1020 -31.18 34.87 -11.63
C LEU A 1020 -32.21 35.92 -12.09
N PRO A 1021 -32.03 36.55 -13.27
CA PRO A 1021 -33.10 37.29 -13.94
C PRO A 1021 -33.85 36.41 -14.98
N PRO A 1022 -35.10 36.79 -15.34
CA PRO A 1022 -36.08 35.92 -16.01
C PRO A 1022 -35.95 35.88 -17.54
N ARG A 1023 -36.50 34.82 -18.16
CA ARG A 1023 -36.70 34.66 -19.62
C ARG A 1023 -37.81 35.58 -20.14
N PRO A 1024 -37.64 36.15 -21.36
CA PRO A 1024 -38.72 36.10 -22.35
C PRO A 1024 -38.29 35.83 -23.82
N SER A 1025 -39.22 35.15 -24.52
CA SER A 1025 -39.57 34.80 -25.93
C SER A 1025 -38.79 35.28 -27.20
N PRO A 1026 -38.94 34.58 -28.37
CA PRO A 1026 -38.24 34.82 -29.67
C PRO A 1026 -39.09 35.59 -30.73
N PRO A 1027 -38.71 35.74 -32.03
CA PRO A 1027 -37.49 36.21 -32.76
C PRO A 1027 -37.80 37.46 -33.67
N PRO A 1028 -36.87 38.03 -34.50
CA PRO A 1028 -36.79 37.66 -35.95
C PRO A 1028 -35.43 37.86 -36.70
N LEU A 1029 -35.30 37.22 -37.88
CA LEU A 1029 -34.36 37.49 -39.01
C LEU A 1029 -34.81 38.74 -39.83
N PRO A 1030 -34.03 39.44 -40.73
CA PRO A 1030 -33.04 38.90 -41.70
C PRO A 1030 -31.79 39.78 -42.07
N SER A 1031 -30.98 39.19 -42.98
CA SER A 1031 -29.72 39.47 -43.75
C SER A 1031 -29.62 40.77 -44.62
N PRO A 1032 -28.60 41.04 -45.51
CA PRO A 1032 -27.19 40.58 -45.69
C PRO A 1032 -26.10 41.63 -46.22
N SER A 1033 -24.81 41.21 -46.32
CA SER A 1033 -23.76 41.51 -47.38
C SER A 1033 -22.86 42.79 -47.37
N PRO A 1034 -21.67 42.85 -48.06
CA PRO A 1034 -20.55 41.89 -48.29
C PRO A 1034 -19.10 42.59 -48.32
N PRO A 1035 -18.01 42.15 -49.01
CA PRO A 1035 -16.59 42.08 -48.54
C PRO A 1035 -15.62 43.11 -49.19
N PRO A 1036 -14.25 43.08 -49.02
CA PRO A 1036 -13.33 42.50 -50.05
C PRO A 1036 -11.91 42.05 -49.47
N PRO A 1037 -10.79 41.86 -50.23
CA PRO A 1037 -10.08 40.58 -50.47
C PRO A 1037 -8.55 40.58 -50.07
N PRO A 1038 -7.74 39.52 -50.35
CA PRO A 1038 -6.45 39.24 -49.69
C PRO A 1038 -5.20 39.66 -50.49
N PRO A 1039 -3.97 39.48 -49.95
CA PRO A 1039 -2.77 39.30 -50.76
C PRO A 1039 -2.07 37.93 -50.57
N PRO A 1040 -1.24 37.50 -51.54
CA PRO A 1040 -0.90 36.10 -51.79
C PRO A 1040 0.41 35.62 -51.14
N THR A 1041 0.47 34.31 -50.92
CA THR A 1041 1.68 33.50 -50.62
C THR A 1041 2.63 33.39 -51.81
N PRO A 1042 3.97 33.36 -51.62
CA PRO A 1042 4.89 32.80 -52.60
C PRO A 1042 5.01 31.27 -52.46
N ARG A 1043 5.09 30.60 -53.62
CA ARG A 1043 5.20 29.14 -53.79
C ARG A 1043 6.66 28.67 -53.64
N PRO A 1044 6.96 27.51 -53.03
CA PRO A 1044 8.31 26.93 -52.96
C PRO A 1044 8.71 26.18 -54.25
N PRO A 1045 10.02 25.99 -54.52
CA PRO A 1045 10.53 25.24 -55.68
C PRO A 1045 10.44 23.71 -55.47
N PRO A 1046 10.46 22.90 -56.56
CA PRO A 1046 10.23 21.45 -56.50
C PRO A 1046 11.45 20.64 -56.04
N PRO A 1047 11.24 19.44 -55.47
CA PRO A 1047 12.30 18.57 -54.96
C PRO A 1047 12.94 17.66 -56.03
N VAL A 1048 14.19 17.25 -55.74
CA VAL A 1048 15.02 16.29 -56.50
C VAL A 1048 14.69 14.85 -56.05
N PRO A 1049 14.66 13.82 -56.93
CA PRO A 1049 14.30 12.45 -56.56
C PRO A 1049 15.47 11.60 -56.03
N SER A 1050 15.16 10.74 -55.06
CA SER A 1050 16.04 9.71 -54.44
C SER A 1050 15.83 8.30 -55.04
N PRO A 1051 16.78 7.36 -54.90
CA PRO A 1051 16.80 6.06 -55.60
C PRO A 1051 15.99 4.93 -54.89
N PRO A 1052 15.68 3.81 -55.57
CA PRO A 1052 14.68 2.84 -55.12
C PRO A 1052 15.19 1.76 -54.12
N PRO A 1053 14.31 1.12 -53.33
CA PRO A 1053 14.65 0.09 -52.35
C PRO A 1053 14.58 -1.36 -52.89
N LEU A 1054 15.25 -2.27 -52.16
CA LEU A 1054 15.35 -3.73 -52.40
C LEU A 1054 14.09 -4.51 -51.93
N PRO A 1055 13.84 -5.75 -52.44
CA PRO A 1055 12.58 -6.47 -52.24
C PRO A 1055 12.52 -7.34 -50.96
N PRO A 1056 11.31 -7.68 -50.46
CA PRO A 1056 11.08 -8.48 -49.25
C PRO A 1056 11.08 -10.01 -49.46
N SER A 1057 11.30 -10.76 -48.37
CA SER A 1057 11.31 -12.25 -48.27
C SER A 1057 9.90 -12.86 -48.06
N PRO A 1058 9.70 -14.19 -48.32
CA PRO A 1058 8.37 -14.77 -48.63
C PRO A 1058 7.57 -15.35 -47.45
N THR A 1059 6.24 -15.38 -47.60
CA THR A 1059 5.18 -15.89 -46.70
C THR A 1059 4.98 -17.43 -46.76
N PRO A 1060 4.44 -18.09 -45.68
CA PRO A 1060 4.24 -19.55 -45.62
C PRO A 1060 2.99 -20.06 -46.37
N PRO A 1061 2.86 -21.37 -46.68
CA PRO A 1061 1.88 -21.88 -47.64
C PRO A 1061 0.45 -22.03 -47.09
N ARG A 1062 -0.54 -21.73 -47.95
CA ARG A 1062 -2.00 -21.70 -47.68
C ARG A 1062 -2.64 -23.09 -47.85
N ALA A 1063 -3.59 -23.46 -46.98
CA ALA A 1063 -4.44 -24.67 -47.12
C ALA A 1063 -5.35 -24.58 -48.37
N PRO A 1064 -5.81 -25.70 -48.98
CA PRO A 1064 -6.62 -25.67 -50.19
C PRO A 1064 -7.96 -24.96 -49.93
N ALA A 1065 -8.20 -23.87 -50.66
CA ALA A 1065 -9.40 -23.04 -50.53
C ALA A 1065 -10.38 -23.33 -51.67
N VAL A 1066 -11.67 -23.48 -51.34
CA VAL A 1066 -12.75 -23.73 -52.30
C VAL A 1066 -13.29 -22.41 -52.82
N LEU A 1067 -13.36 -22.23 -54.14
CA LEU A 1067 -13.96 -21.07 -54.78
C LEU A 1067 -15.49 -21.18 -54.72
N LEU A 1068 -16.12 -20.28 -53.97
CA LEU A 1068 -17.59 -20.19 -53.85
C LEU A 1068 -18.19 -19.29 -54.93
N SER A 1069 -17.45 -18.29 -55.42
CA SER A 1069 -17.89 -17.38 -56.50
C SER A 1069 -16.71 -16.66 -57.15
N SER A 1070 -16.71 -16.51 -58.49
CA SER A 1070 -15.53 -16.15 -59.30
C SER A 1070 -15.59 -14.78 -60.01
N GLY A 1071 -16.58 -13.94 -59.72
CA GLY A 1071 -16.77 -12.66 -60.44
C GLY A 1071 -17.24 -11.54 -59.52
N PRO A 1072 -17.11 -10.26 -59.92
CA PRO A 1072 -17.67 -9.15 -59.17
C PRO A 1072 -19.20 -9.16 -59.33
N PHE A 1073 -19.91 -9.45 -58.25
CA PHE A 1073 -21.37 -9.41 -58.16
C PHE A 1073 -21.79 -8.23 -57.30
N GLN A 1074 -22.81 -7.49 -57.74
CA GLN A 1074 -23.48 -6.54 -56.86
C GLN A 1074 -24.23 -7.30 -55.78
N LEU A 1075 -24.02 -6.94 -54.52
CA LEU A 1075 -24.67 -7.60 -53.40
C LEU A 1075 -26.19 -7.45 -53.49
N SER A 1076 -26.91 -8.54 -53.21
CA SER A 1076 -28.36 -8.58 -53.13
C SER A 1076 -28.80 -9.35 -51.88
N ARG A 1077 -29.84 -8.88 -51.21
CA ARG A 1077 -30.29 -9.43 -49.92
C ARG A 1077 -30.72 -10.90 -50.06
N GLY A 1078 -30.25 -11.73 -49.14
CA GLY A 1078 -30.62 -13.15 -49.03
C GLY A 1078 -29.98 -14.05 -50.08
N ASN A 1079 -28.86 -13.65 -50.67
CA ASN A 1079 -28.17 -14.44 -51.68
C ASN A 1079 -27.30 -15.52 -51.02
N GLU A 1080 -27.79 -16.77 -50.99
CA GLU A 1080 -27.07 -17.93 -50.45
C GLU A 1080 -26.04 -18.44 -51.45
N LEU A 1081 -24.77 -18.50 -51.04
CA LEU A 1081 -23.65 -19.00 -51.84
C LEU A 1081 -23.38 -20.49 -51.65
N ALA A 1082 -23.57 -20.98 -50.42
CA ALA A 1082 -23.37 -22.37 -50.06
C ALA A 1082 -24.18 -22.72 -48.82
N SER A 1083 -24.57 -23.99 -48.70
CA SER A 1083 -25.25 -24.53 -47.52
C SER A 1083 -24.87 -25.99 -47.28
N GLY A 1084 -25.06 -26.45 -46.04
CA GLY A 1084 -24.75 -27.83 -45.63
C GLY A 1084 -23.25 -28.10 -45.41
N LEU A 1085 -22.44 -27.06 -45.20
CA LEU A 1085 -21.01 -27.18 -44.97
C LEU A 1085 -20.69 -27.64 -43.54
N SER A 1086 -19.53 -28.27 -43.35
CA SER A 1086 -18.96 -28.54 -42.02
C SER A 1086 -17.57 -27.91 -41.92
N LEU A 1087 -17.42 -26.86 -41.13
CA LEU A 1087 -16.16 -26.11 -40.99
C LEU A 1087 -15.29 -26.70 -39.88
N THR A 1088 -14.02 -26.96 -40.18
CA THR A 1088 -13.00 -27.38 -39.20
C THR A 1088 -12.69 -26.25 -38.21
N THR A 1089 -12.01 -26.57 -37.11
CA THR A 1089 -11.60 -25.58 -36.10
C THR A 1089 -10.60 -24.54 -36.62
N SER A 1090 -9.93 -24.82 -37.74
CA SER A 1090 -9.14 -23.85 -38.51
C SER A 1090 -9.72 -23.70 -39.91
N PHE A 1091 -10.07 -22.49 -40.31
CA PHE A 1091 -10.57 -22.19 -41.65
C PHE A 1091 -10.26 -20.74 -42.03
N SER A 1092 -10.44 -20.39 -43.30
CA SER A 1092 -10.27 -19.00 -43.74
C SER A 1092 -11.36 -18.59 -44.71
N LEU A 1093 -11.91 -17.40 -44.56
CA LEU A 1093 -12.80 -16.75 -45.52
C LEU A 1093 -12.06 -15.60 -46.20
N SER A 1094 -11.99 -15.60 -47.53
CA SER A 1094 -11.43 -14.46 -48.26
C SER A 1094 -12.31 -14.06 -49.44
N PHE A 1095 -12.37 -12.76 -49.74
CA PHE A 1095 -13.13 -12.22 -50.87
C PHE A 1095 -12.55 -10.87 -51.33
N THR A 1096 -12.88 -10.43 -52.53
CA THR A 1096 -12.62 -9.07 -53.00
C THR A 1096 -13.87 -8.23 -52.86
N ILE A 1097 -13.72 -6.95 -52.48
CA ILE A 1097 -14.84 -6.01 -52.33
C ILE A 1097 -14.48 -4.64 -52.92
N THR A 1098 -15.42 -4.05 -53.65
CA THR A 1098 -15.34 -2.68 -54.18
C THR A 1098 -16.54 -1.89 -53.65
N PRO A 1099 -16.37 -1.01 -52.64
CA PRO A 1099 -17.46 -0.19 -52.12
C PRO A 1099 -17.91 0.85 -53.14
N ASN A 1100 -19.20 0.91 -53.50
CA ASN A 1100 -19.71 1.88 -54.48
C ASN A 1100 -20.17 3.18 -53.79
N THR A 1101 -20.90 3.06 -52.66
CA THR A 1101 -21.37 4.20 -51.85
C THR A 1101 -21.64 3.76 -50.40
N THR A 1102 -21.92 4.71 -49.51
CA THR A 1102 -22.33 4.47 -48.11
C THR A 1102 -23.86 4.42 -48.00
N ARG A 1103 -24.38 3.62 -47.07
CA ARG A 1103 -25.80 3.62 -46.67
C ARG A 1103 -25.95 4.13 -45.26
N GLY A 1104 -27.04 4.82 -44.95
CA GLY A 1104 -27.25 5.41 -43.61
C GLY A 1104 -27.37 4.36 -42.50
N GLU A 1105 -27.88 3.18 -42.83
CA GLU A 1105 -28.00 2.02 -41.94
C GLU A 1105 -26.83 1.02 -42.07
N TRP A 1106 -26.68 0.15 -41.07
CA TRP A 1106 -25.74 -0.96 -41.14
C TRP A 1106 -26.10 -1.90 -42.28
N SER A 1107 -25.09 -2.33 -43.03
CA SER A 1107 -25.33 -3.06 -44.27
C SER A 1107 -24.41 -4.28 -44.40
N ASN A 1108 -25.00 -5.46 -44.60
CA ASN A 1108 -24.30 -6.73 -44.61
C ASN A 1108 -23.58 -6.97 -45.94
N ILE A 1109 -22.39 -7.57 -45.83
CA ILE A 1109 -21.51 -7.92 -46.94
C ILE A 1109 -21.49 -9.44 -47.10
N VAL A 1110 -21.08 -10.15 -46.05
CA VAL A 1110 -21.01 -11.62 -46.00
C VAL A 1110 -21.51 -12.08 -44.63
N HIS A 1111 -22.17 -13.23 -44.58
CA HIS A 1111 -22.60 -13.84 -43.33
C HIS A 1111 -22.46 -15.36 -43.40
N VAL A 1112 -21.62 -15.91 -42.53
CA VAL A 1112 -21.46 -17.36 -42.35
C VAL A 1112 -22.18 -17.78 -41.07
N THR A 1113 -23.10 -18.72 -41.17
CA THR A 1113 -24.05 -19.07 -40.07
C THR A 1113 -24.50 -20.52 -40.13
N ASN A 1114 -24.78 -21.14 -38.98
CA ASN A 1114 -25.40 -22.46 -38.89
C ASN A 1114 -26.95 -22.44 -38.92
N GLY A 1115 -27.58 -21.27 -39.04
CA GLY A 1115 -29.03 -21.15 -39.25
C GLY A 1115 -29.68 -19.85 -38.80
N ASP A 1116 -29.13 -19.19 -37.78
CA ASP A 1116 -29.70 -18.00 -37.15
C ASP A 1116 -28.88 -16.73 -37.42
N ASN A 1117 -29.49 -15.55 -37.27
CA ASN A 1117 -28.80 -14.25 -37.39
C ASN A 1117 -27.82 -13.98 -36.23
N CYS A 1118 -28.27 -14.23 -35.01
CA CYS A 1118 -27.63 -13.86 -33.74
C CYS A 1118 -28.38 -14.58 -32.61
N CYS A 1119 -27.86 -14.78 -31.40
CA CYS A 1119 -26.52 -14.44 -30.87
C CYS A 1119 -25.89 -15.67 -30.20
N SER A 1120 -26.27 -16.85 -30.69
CA SER A 1120 -25.76 -18.14 -30.23
C SER A 1120 -24.47 -18.49 -30.96
N TYR A 1121 -23.66 -19.36 -30.35
CA TYR A 1121 -22.45 -19.86 -30.99
C TYR A 1121 -22.81 -20.57 -32.31
N GLY A 1122 -22.11 -20.21 -33.39
CA GLY A 1122 -22.43 -20.66 -34.76
C GLY A 1122 -23.33 -19.73 -35.57
N SER A 1123 -23.99 -18.72 -34.95
CA SER A 1123 -24.85 -17.78 -35.68
C SER A 1123 -24.06 -16.78 -36.54
N ARG A 1124 -22.86 -16.36 -36.14
CA ARG A 1124 -22.00 -15.39 -36.87
C ARG A 1124 -20.55 -15.86 -36.89
N VAL A 1125 -20.12 -16.64 -37.89
CA VAL A 1125 -18.82 -17.35 -37.89
C VAL A 1125 -18.10 -17.39 -39.26
N PRO A 1126 -17.49 -16.29 -39.74
CA PRO A 1126 -17.70 -14.90 -39.32
C PRO A 1126 -18.83 -14.23 -40.12
N ALA A 1127 -19.26 -13.06 -39.67
CA ALA A 1127 -20.17 -12.19 -40.40
C ALA A 1127 -19.62 -10.75 -40.48
N VAL A 1128 -19.84 -10.09 -41.62
CA VAL A 1128 -19.17 -8.84 -42.02
C VAL A 1128 -20.18 -7.80 -42.50
N TRP A 1129 -20.10 -6.58 -41.97
CA TRP A 1129 -20.94 -5.43 -42.34
C TRP A 1129 -20.11 -4.17 -42.60
N PHE A 1130 -20.74 -3.17 -43.22
CA PHE A 1130 -20.37 -1.77 -43.04
C PHE A 1130 -21.24 -1.10 -41.98
N PHE A 1131 -20.62 -0.22 -41.19
CA PHE A 1131 -21.34 0.70 -40.31
C PHE A 1131 -22.24 1.66 -41.08
N GLY A 1132 -23.32 2.09 -40.43
CA GLY A 1132 -24.22 3.12 -40.95
C GLY A 1132 -23.48 4.43 -41.23
N GLY A 1133 -23.62 4.93 -42.45
CA GLY A 1133 -22.98 6.14 -42.96
C GLY A 1133 -21.52 5.98 -43.39
N THR A 1134 -20.92 4.79 -43.26
CA THR A 1134 -19.47 4.59 -43.50
C THR A 1134 -19.15 3.39 -44.40
N ARG A 1135 -17.85 3.16 -44.64
CA ARG A 1135 -17.26 1.98 -45.31
C ARG A 1135 -16.35 1.20 -44.33
N THR A 1136 -16.55 1.41 -43.04
CA THR A 1136 -15.77 0.79 -41.97
C THR A 1136 -16.26 -0.63 -41.76
N LEU A 1137 -15.35 -1.60 -41.84
CA LEU A 1137 -15.69 -3.00 -41.66
C LEU A 1137 -16.04 -3.29 -40.20
N TYR A 1138 -17.16 -3.97 -40.01
CA TYR A 1138 -17.55 -4.59 -38.76
C TYR A 1138 -17.52 -6.10 -38.94
N VAL A 1139 -16.58 -6.76 -38.26
CA VAL A 1139 -16.37 -8.22 -38.38
C VAL A 1139 -16.68 -8.86 -37.04
N VAL A 1140 -17.59 -9.83 -37.06
CA VAL A 1140 -18.01 -10.61 -35.90
C VAL A 1140 -17.68 -12.07 -36.14
N ASP A 1141 -17.16 -12.71 -35.12
CA ASP A 1141 -16.88 -14.14 -35.11
C ASP A 1141 -17.17 -14.68 -33.70
N GLY A 1142 -18.32 -15.35 -33.56
CA GLY A 1142 -18.82 -15.81 -32.28
C GLY A 1142 -17.99 -16.94 -31.67
N GLN A 1143 -17.93 -16.96 -30.34
CA GLN A 1143 -17.27 -17.99 -29.52
C GLN A 1143 -18.26 -18.65 -28.53
N PRO A 1144 -17.92 -19.81 -27.93
CA PRO A 1144 -18.79 -20.44 -26.92
C PRO A 1144 -19.20 -19.45 -25.82
N GLY A 1145 -20.50 -19.32 -25.55
CA GLY A 1145 -21.05 -18.36 -24.58
C GLY A 1145 -21.24 -16.92 -25.09
N ARG A 1146 -20.63 -16.52 -26.21
CA ARG A 1146 -20.79 -15.20 -26.86
C ARG A 1146 -20.85 -15.33 -28.39
N GLY A 1147 -22.04 -15.51 -28.97
CA GLY A 1147 -22.23 -15.69 -30.42
C GLY A 1147 -22.22 -14.41 -31.26
N ASN A 1148 -22.00 -13.24 -30.64
CA ASN A 1148 -21.87 -11.95 -31.30
C ASN A 1148 -20.64 -11.21 -30.78
N ASP A 1149 -19.47 -11.77 -31.03
CA ASP A 1149 -18.21 -11.28 -30.49
C ASP A 1149 -17.35 -10.64 -31.59
N GLU A 1150 -16.84 -9.45 -31.31
CA GLU A 1150 -16.20 -8.60 -32.31
C GLU A 1150 -14.75 -9.01 -32.55
N VAL A 1151 -14.31 -8.97 -33.81
CA VAL A 1151 -12.93 -9.34 -34.22
C VAL A 1151 -11.95 -8.19 -34.17
N CYS A 1152 -12.41 -6.96 -34.32
CA CYS A 1152 -11.56 -5.79 -34.17
C CYS A 1152 -12.17 -4.87 -33.10
N GLY A 1153 -11.34 -4.41 -32.18
CA GLY A 1153 -11.70 -3.31 -31.29
C GLY A 1153 -12.10 -2.05 -32.07
N TRP A 1154 -12.85 -1.15 -31.44
CA TRP A 1154 -13.44 0.02 -32.09
C TRP A 1154 -12.44 0.84 -32.93
N TYR A 1155 -11.21 1.01 -32.43
CA TYR A 1155 -10.15 1.82 -33.05
C TYR A 1155 -9.29 1.09 -34.09
N GLU A 1156 -9.47 -0.22 -34.28
CA GLU A 1156 -8.65 -1.06 -35.18
C GLU A 1156 -9.37 -1.37 -36.52
N ARG A 1157 -10.62 -0.92 -36.65
CA ARG A 1157 -11.48 -1.30 -37.78
C ARG A 1157 -11.07 -0.59 -39.07
N PRO A 1158 -10.76 -1.33 -40.15
CA PRO A 1158 -10.36 -0.72 -41.41
C PRO A 1158 -11.56 -0.09 -42.12
N THR A 1159 -11.37 1.13 -42.63
CA THR A 1159 -12.31 1.79 -43.54
C THR A 1159 -11.83 1.63 -44.97
N LEU A 1160 -12.68 1.06 -45.83
CA LEU A 1160 -12.31 0.74 -47.21
C LEU A 1160 -12.53 1.93 -48.15
N ASP A 1161 -11.65 2.10 -49.15
CA ASP A 1161 -11.72 3.19 -50.12
C ASP A 1161 -12.85 2.99 -51.14
N MET A 1162 -13.54 4.08 -51.47
CA MET A 1162 -14.71 4.06 -52.35
C MET A 1162 -14.23 3.93 -53.79
N GLY A 1163 -14.81 2.98 -54.54
CA GLY A 1163 -14.41 2.66 -55.91
C GLY A 1163 -13.09 1.91 -56.04
N VAL A 1164 -12.44 1.55 -54.92
CA VAL A 1164 -11.20 0.76 -54.89
C VAL A 1164 -11.53 -0.69 -54.52
N THR A 1165 -10.94 -1.64 -55.24
CA THR A 1165 -11.08 -3.06 -54.92
C THR A 1165 -10.07 -3.45 -53.85
N HIS A 1166 -10.57 -3.94 -52.72
CA HIS A 1166 -9.77 -4.46 -51.60
C HIS A 1166 -9.89 -5.98 -51.49
N ARG A 1167 -8.83 -6.65 -51.03
CA ARG A 1167 -8.84 -8.07 -50.64
C ARG A 1167 -9.07 -8.18 -49.14
N ILE A 1168 -10.14 -8.86 -48.74
CA ILE A 1168 -10.44 -9.17 -47.34
C ILE A 1168 -10.11 -10.63 -47.08
N GLU A 1169 -9.38 -10.92 -46.01
CA GLU A 1169 -9.11 -12.27 -45.54
C GLU A 1169 -9.35 -12.36 -44.03
N ILE A 1170 -10.13 -13.34 -43.61
CA ILE A 1170 -10.36 -13.66 -42.20
C ILE A 1170 -9.78 -15.05 -41.96
N LEU A 1171 -8.76 -15.12 -41.10
CA LEU A 1171 -8.06 -16.34 -40.75
C LEU A 1171 -8.52 -16.79 -39.36
N ASN A 1172 -9.19 -17.93 -39.29
CA ASN A 1172 -9.65 -18.52 -38.05
C ASN A 1172 -8.76 -19.71 -37.69
N THR A 1173 -8.22 -19.70 -36.47
CA THR A 1173 -7.51 -20.82 -35.85
C THR A 1173 -8.36 -21.38 -34.70
N PRO A 1174 -7.96 -22.49 -34.04
CA PRO A 1174 -8.72 -23.03 -32.92
C PRO A 1174 -8.90 -22.01 -31.78
N ASP A 1175 -7.93 -21.11 -31.62
CA ASP A 1175 -7.83 -20.22 -30.46
C ASP A 1175 -7.71 -18.73 -30.86
N SER A 1176 -7.92 -18.37 -32.14
CA SER A 1176 -7.82 -16.97 -32.58
C SER A 1176 -8.55 -16.67 -33.90
N THR A 1177 -8.79 -15.38 -34.15
CA THR A 1177 -9.30 -14.85 -35.42
C THR A 1177 -8.54 -13.61 -35.85
N THR A 1178 -8.07 -13.58 -37.10
CA THR A 1178 -7.29 -12.45 -37.66
C THR A 1178 -7.97 -11.89 -38.90
N LEU A 1179 -8.12 -10.57 -38.98
CA LEU A 1179 -8.56 -9.86 -40.18
C LEU A 1179 -7.36 -9.29 -40.93
N LEU A 1180 -7.23 -9.58 -42.23
CA LEU A 1180 -6.29 -8.96 -43.14
C LEU A 1180 -7.04 -8.17 -44.22
N VAL A 1181 -6.54 -6.98 -44.54
CA VAL A 1181 -6.99 -6.15 -45.65
C VAL A 1181 -5.79 -5.86 -46.55
N ASP A 1182 -5.88 -6.25 -47.82
CA ASP A 1182 -4.82 -6.16 -48.82
C ASP A 1182 -3.50 -6.83 -48.39
N GLY A 1183 -3.62 -7.96 -47.68
CA GLY A 1183 -2.49 -8.75 -47.18
C GLY A 1183 -1.86 -8.22 -45.89
N VAL A 1184 -2.38 -7.12 -45.33
CA VAL A 1184 -1.91 -6.54 -44.05
C VAL A 1184 -2.89 -6.90 -42.93
N ALA A 1185 -2.39 -7.50 -41.85
CA ALA A 1185 -3.19 -7.77 -40.66
C ALA A 1185 -3.67 -6.46 -40.03
N ARG A 1186 -4.98 -6.33 -39.81
CA ARG A 1186 -5.64 -5.13 -39.27
C ARG A 1186 -6.06 -5.31 -37.82
N CYS A 1187 -6.46 -6.51 -37.43
CA CYS A 1187 -6.78 -6.85 -36.05
C CYS A 1187 -6.64 -8.36 -35.83
N HIS A 1188 -6.36 -8.76 -34.60
CA HIS A 1188 -6.20 -10.15 -34.18
C HIS A 1188 -6.80 -10.32 -32.79
N GLU A 1189 -7.67 -11.30 -32.63
CA GLU A 1189 -8.31 -11.57 -31.35
C GLU A 1189 -8.14 -13.03 -30.94
N VAL A 1190 -7.79 -13.23 -29.66
CA VAL A 1190 -7.74 -14.55 -29.03
C VAL A 1190 -9.17 -15.00 -28.72
N ARG A 1191 -9.48 -16.25 -29.02
CA ARG A 1191 -10.82 -16.83 -28.87
C ARG A 1191 -10.79 -18.03 -27.95
N ALA A 1192 -11.88 -18.23 -27.20
CA ALA A 1192 -12.16 -19.48 -26.55
C ALA A 1192 -12.23 -20.62 -27.58
N HIS A 1193 -11.80 -21.82 -27.17
CA HIS A 1193 -11.58 -22.96 -28.05
C HIS A 1193 -12.75 -23.23 -29.02
N ARG A 1194 -12.48 -23.18 -30.33
CA ARG A 1194 -13.46 -23.38 -31.40
C ARG A 1194 -13.76 -24.87 -31.62
N GLU A 1195 -15.03 -25.21 -31.78
CA GLU A 1195 -15.48 -26.56 -32.16
C GLU A 1195 -15.76 -26.67 -33.66
N VAL A 1196 -15.86 -27.90 -34.18
CA VAL A 1196 -16.27 -28.15 -35.57
C VAL A 1196 -17.74 -27.75 -35.74
N LEU A 1197 -18.02 -26.85 -36.69
CA LEU A 1197 -19.37 -26.34 -36.93
C LEU A 1197 -20.03 -27.07 -38.11
N HIS A 1198 -21.22 -27.61 -37.88
CA HIS A 1198 -22.00 -28.34 -38.89
C HIS A 1198 -23.16 -27.50 -39.43
N ASN A 1199 -23.67 -27.90 -40.61
CA ASN A 1199 -24.81 -27.26 -41.30
C ASN A 1199 -24.60 -25.76 -41.57
N VAL A 1200 -23.36 -25.38 -41.87
CA VAL A 1200 -22.99 -23.99 -42.12
C VAL A 1200 -23.46 -23.54 -43.51
N LYS A 1201 -24.00 -22.33 -43.55
CA LYS A 1201 -24.42 -21.59 -44.74
C LYS A 1201 -23.59 -20.34 -44.89
N VAL A 1202 -23.36 -19.93 -46.13
CA VAL A 1202 -22.63 -18.70 -46.48
C VAL A 1202 -23.54 -17.84 -47.33
N TYR A 1203 -23.79 -16.60 -46.91
CA TYR A 1203 -24.57 -15.61 -47.64
C TYR A 1203 -23.69 -14.47 -48.15
N PHE A 1204 -23.98 -13.99 -49.35
CA PHE A 1204 -23.70 -12.62 -49.76
C PHE A 1204 -24.89 -11.75 -49.41
N SER A 1205 -24.68 -10.79 -48.51
CA SER A 1205 -25.77 -10.06 -47.85
C SER A 1205 -26.84 -10.99 -47.27
N ASP A 1206 -26.84 -11.16 -45.96
CA ASP A 1206 -27.78 -12.04 -45.28
C ASP A 1206 -29.27 -11.66 -45.48
N PRO A 1207 -30.21 -12.57 -45.17
CA PRO A 1207 -31.65 -12.29 -45.24
C PRO A 1207 -32.15 -11.27 -44.20
N TRP A 1208 -31.39 -10.97 -43.15
CA TRP A 1208 -31.87 -10.26 -41.96
C TRP A 1208 -31.60 -8.75 -41.98
N HIS A 1209 -30.51 -8.30 -42.62
CA HIS A 1209 -30.07 -6.91 -42.63
C HIS A 1209 -30.19 -6.26 -44.02
N SER A 1210 -30.01 -4.93 -44.06
CA SER A 1210 -29.85 -4.19 -45.31
C SER A 1210 -28.59 -4.63 -46.05
N THR A 1211 -28.60 -4.54 -47.38
CA THR A 1211 -27.47 -4.95 -48.23
C THR A 1211 -26.47 -3.81 -48.44
N ALA A 1212 -25.17 -4.08 -48.29
CA ALA A 1212 -24.12 -3.11 -48.58
C ALA A 1212 -24.10 -2.73 -50.07
N ASP A 1213 -23.90 -1.45 -50.38
CA ASP A 1213 -23.73 -1.01 -51.78
C ASP A 1213 -22.27 -1.19 -52.21
N ALA A 1214 -21.93 -2.43 -52.52
CA ALA A 1214 -20.60 -2.85 -52.93
C ALA A 1214 -20.68 -4.02 -53.92
N ALA A 1215 -19.69 -4.08 -54.82
CA ALA A 1215 -19.45 -5.27 -55.63
C ALA A 1215 -18.49 -6.22 -54.89
N VAL A 1216 -18.84 -7.50 -54.78
CA VAL A 1216 -18.02 -8.52 -54.11
C VAL A 1216 -17.72 -9.66 -55.08
N GLY A 1217 -16.50 -10.20 -55.04
CA GLY A 1217 -16.08 -11.32 -55.88
C GLY A 1217 -15.01 -12.18 -55.24
N ASP A 1218 -14.51 -13.17 -55.99
CA ASP A 1218 -13.39 -14.04 -55.59
C ASP A 1218 -13.51 -14.62 -54.17
N VAL A 1219 -14.67 -15.19 -53.84
CA VAL A 1219 -14.91 -15.73 -52.50
C VAL A 1219 -14.30 -17.12 -52.40
N PHE A 1220 -13.39 -17.26 -51.45
CA PHE A 1220 -12.81 -18.54 -51.09
C PHE A 1220 -13.08 -18.87 -49.63
N LEU A 1221 -13.41 -20.14 -49.39
CA LEU A 1221 -13.53 -20.71 -48.05
C LEU A 1221 -12.65 -21.96 -47.98
N SER A 1222 -11.71 -22.01 -47.03
CA SER A 1222 -10.88 -23.20 -46.77
C SER A 1222 -11.39 -23.96 -45.54
N GLY A 1223 -10.89 -25.17 -45.26
CA GLY A 1223 -11.21 -25.90 -44.02
C GLY A 1223 -12.63 -26.46 -43.91
N SER A 1224 -13.19 -27.05 -44.97
CA SER A 1224 -14.51 -27.74 -44.95
C SER A 1224 -14.34 -29.26 -45.10
N LEU A 1225 -15.10 -30.05 -44.31
CA LEU A 1225 -15.02 -31.52 -44.23
C LEU A 1225 -15.90 -32.30 -45.23
N THR A 1226 -16.55 -31.63 -46.20
CA THR A 1226 -17.50 -32.27 -47.14
C THR A 1226 -16.88 -32.54 -48.53
N ASP A 1227 -16.75 -33.83 -48.90
CA ASP A 1227 -16.32 -34.38 -50.20
C ASP A 1227 -17.33 -34.13 -51.34
N TRP A 1228 -16.93 -33.56 -52.50
CA TRP A 1228 -17.64 -33.65 -53.80
C TRP A 1228 -16.67 -33.39 -55.01
N PRO A 1229 -16.98 -33.85 -56.24
CA PRO A 1229 -16.14 -34.75 -57.04
C PRO A 1229 -15.05 -34.09 -57.90
N GLU A 1230 -14.00 -34.89 -58.18
CA GLU A 1230 -12.84 -34.58 -59.03
C GLU A 1230 -13.21 -34.06 -60.43
N ALA A 1231 -12.53 -32.99 -60.85
CA ALA A 1231 -12.45 -32.57 -62.25
C ALA A 1231 -11.26 -33.29 -62.96
N PRO A 1232 -11.39 -33.64 -64.25
CA PRO A 1232 -10.51 -34.60 -64.93
C PRO A 1232 -9.13 -34.02 -65.28
N PRO A 1233 -8.11 -34.85 -65.52
CA PRO A 1233 -6.74 -34.39 -65.69
C PRO A 1233 -6.50 -33.84 -67.11
N PRO A 1234 -5.82 -32.70 -67.28
CA PRO A 1234 -5.23 -32.35 -68.57
C PRO A 1234 -3.91 -33.11 -68.79
N SER A 1235 -3.82 -33.73 -69.97
CA SER A 1235 -2.67 -34.45 -70.53
C SER A 1235 -1.51 -33.52 -70.95
N PRO A 1236 -0.30 -34.07 -71.23
CA PRO A 1236 0.97 -33.41 -70.97
C PRO A 1236 1.49 -32.59 -72.15
N LEU A 1237 2.20 -31.50 -71.84
CA LEU A 1237 3.11 -30.85 -72.78
C LEU A 1237 4.41 -30.45 -72.06
N TRP A 1238 5.50 -30.97 -72.62
CA TRP A 1238 6.93 -30.58 -72.52
C TRP A 1238 7.89 -31.47 -71.72
N PRO A 1239 9.13 -31.67 -72.25
CA PRO A 1239 9.91 -32.88 -72.07
C PRO A 1239 10.95 -32.79 -70.95
N ALA A 1240 11.50 -33.98 -70.68
CA ALA A 1240 12.52 -34.30 -69.70
C ALA A 1240 13.82 -33.47 -69.76
N GLY A 1241 14.45 -33.35 -68.58
CA GLY A 1241 15.89 -33.29 -68.44
C GLY A 1241 16.39 -32.22 -67.48
N HIS A 1242 16.68 -32.60 -66.23
CA HIS A 1242 18.01 -32.45 -65.60
C HIS A 1242 17.98 -32.90 -64.12
N GLU A 1243 18.96 -33.74 -63.74
CA GLU A 1243 19.21 -34.23 -62.38
C GLU A 1243 19.66 -33.14 -61.39
N PRO A 1244 19.51 -33.36 -60.07
CA PRO A 1244 19.97 -32.41 -59.04
C PRO A 1244 21.45 -32.59 -58.65
N PRO A 1245 22.19 -31.52 -58.29
CA PRO A 1245 23.52 -31.63 -57.68
C PRO A 1245 23.44 -31.83 -56.14
N PRO A 1246 24.51 -32.36 -55.51
CA PRO A 1246 24.48 -32.87 -54.14
C PRO A 1246 24.71 -31.79 -53.06
N SER A 1247 24.30 -32.13 -51.83
CA SER A 1247 24.36 -31.33 -50.60
C SER A 1247 25.78 -30.98 -50.14
N PRO A 1248 26.03 -29.79 -49.55
CA PRO A 1248 27.32 -29.46 -48.93
C PRO A 1248 27.43 -29.95 -47.45
N PRO A 1249 28.65 -30.21 -46.94
CA PRO A 1249 28.91 -30.77 -45.61
C PRO A 1249 28.97 -29.70 -44.49
N PRO A 1250 28.91 -30.09 -43.20
CA PRO A 1250 28.85 -29.17 -42.07
C PRO A 1250 30.19 -28.49 -41.73
N PRO A 1251 30.19 -27.29 -41.10
CA PRO A 1251 31.40 -26.52 -40.81
C PRO A 1251 32.17 -27.02 -39.58
N SER A 1252 33.50 -26.87 -39.63
CA SER A 1252 34.47 -27.25 -38.59
C SER A 1252 34.75 -26.10 -37.59
N PRO A 1253 35.22 -26.39 -36.35
CA PRO A 1253 35.39 -25.42 -35.26
C PRO A 1253 36.65 -24.53 -35.39
N PRO A 1254 36.73 -23.38 -34.68
CA PRO A 1254 37.75 -22.36 -34.87
C PRO A 1254 39.10 -22.69 -34.19
N PRO A 1255 40.24 -22.13 -34.66
CA PRO A 1255 41.55 -22.34 -34.06
C PRO A 1255 41.82 -21.37 -32.88
N PRO A 1256 42.72 -21.72 -31.94
CA PRO A 1256 43.06 -20.89 -30.80
C PRO A 1256 44.13 -19.84 -31.15
N SER A 1257 44.01 -18.65 -30.57
CA SER A 1257 45.04 -17.61 -30.60
C SER A 1257 46.11 -17.89 -29.53
N PRO A 1258 47.42 -17.78 -29.84
CA PRO A 1258 48.50 -17.89 -28.87
C PRO A 1258 48.96 -16.50 -28.38
N PRO A 1259 49.98 -16.47 -27.51
CA PRO A 1259 50.01 -16.12 -26.09
C PRO A 1259 49.89 -14.63 -25.74
#